data_AF-A0A1G2ZWY6-F1
#
_entry.id   AF-A0A1G2ZWY6-F1
#
_cell.length_a   1.000
_cell.length_b   1.000
_cell.length_c   1.000
_cell.angle_alpha   90.00
_cell.angle_beta   90.00
_cell.angle_gamma   90.00
#
_symmetry.space_group_name_H-M   'P 1'
#
loop_
_entity.id
_entity.type
_entity.pdbx_description
1 polymer ?
#
loop_
_entity_poly.entity_id
_entity_poly.type
_entity_poly.pdbx_seq_one_letter_code
_entity_poly.pdbx_strand_id
1 'polypeptide(L)'
;MTDRTLVTEQGQLFGTPEYMSPEQADLSNQDIDTRSDIYSLGVLLYVLLAGISPYDSKTFRSGGIEHIRKVICEEGPKTPSTRLSKTSIEESTESARRRQTDIRTLQRKLRGDLEWITLGALEKDRTRRYATVDAFASDIRNYLNHQPVSAAPPGAVYRARKFMRRHRQATAAVCAGLVILVITVWAVQVYLQAGKERQHATSLEYERILGQAKDLVAEGRFADANSMMTPLLASTHVGRRAQLLRAKVLLNQQDVEMAIIRLEQLVDTPDEVAGQAHMLLASIYFEGDPRTPSMTNQYYERYEYHRRKAEKLIADTANYYFLHAQRTYDIQEMLDLLDKALELDPQHYDSLYQRACIYCAQNDYESLLMEARAMTVVRPSGPQGYHLKAIALREMGRYAEAIQEHDRAIHLGPDQAQHYDERGRTYARMHQYELAVRDALKCVELEPNNSSYSHKLFGAYTALGQYDQAQKLYAPHWLAGYHLPSVPGADPKLWFFALSFKLVFDSLGTDCVWHGKVGPPPRQPFGAMYYADEYYAQMSSKASRLIPHGFHASWSPDSKKLVYTQGIRLGSALVVLDLDTTRTELLMAPGRNPEWSPDGQYIAFIKAQRLLPLKRFHALSARDMWSVPEAPQQPMEIWVMNWNTREIRRIAEGEHPHWGRHSGQLYYSSNRTLYAVSPSQDGDPLVVVSDCLGDHPVVSPNEQYVADVCYPELRIIELGTRRLVASWTVPPQLALWTTSLHWSLDSRTVSVGNFMASDMGLWIHSLDTRTVLRILNGPVAAAPRSPDGKRLAICLSAPYYEIWIADVDPNCPTAEALGAARTVKEHCLEVIEIYSRRLEADPNSLFDHLQRAAAALWIGHDQATLYLQEMNHALERASYSADECNAHARSVISSLSPAHVQLMPLAELLARKAVEKEPDNTDFRRTLDEVLSHAVDQETHEVM
;
A
#
# COMPACT_ATOMS: atom_id res chain seq x y z
N MET A 1 93.39 17.66 -115.85
CA MET A 1 94.04 18.91 -115.45
C MET A 1 94.37 18.81 -113.97
N THR A 2 95.63 18.46 -113.71
CA THR A 2 96.53 18.91 -112.61
C THR A 2 95.96 19.90 -111.59
N ASP A 3 96.30 19.94 -110.30
CA ASP A 3 97.16 19.15 -109.41
C ASP A 3 97.05 19.85 -108.03
N ARG A 4 97.33 19.09 -106.94
CA ARG A 4 97.63 19.52 -105.54
C ARG A 4 96.53 19.42 -104.47
N THR A 5 96.52 18.24 -103.86
CA THR A 5 96.56 17.95 -102.40
C THR A 5 96.49 19.11 -101.41
N LEU A 6 95.58 18.97 -100.43
CA LEU A 6 95.87 19.12 -99.00
C LEU A 6 95.17 17.98 -98.25
N VAL A 7 95.99 17.06 -97.73
CA VAL A 7 95.63 16.08 -96.70
C VAL A 7 95.39 16.86 -95.41
N THR A 8 94.19 16.80 -94.85
CA THR A 8 93.91 17.32 -93.51
C THR A 8 94.24 16.21 -92.50
N GLU A 9 95.13 16.51 -91.56
CA GLU A 9 95.59 15.63 -90.48
C GLU A 9 94.40 15.04 -89.69
N GLN A 10 94.35 13.72 -89.57
CA GLN A 10 93.50 13.02 -88.60
C GLN A 10 93.95 13.39 -87.17
N GLY A 11 93.05 13.98 -86.36
CA GLY A 11 93.25 14.09 -84.90
C GLY A 11 92.99 15.46 -84.24
N GLN A 12 92.51 16.48 -84.96
CA GLN A 12 92.22 17.80 -84.35
C GLN A 12 90.75 17.95 -83.91
N LEU A 13 90.55 18.26 -82.63
CA LEU A 13 89.24 18.60 -82.04
C LEU A 13 88.91 20.08 -82.32
N PHE A 14 87.89 20.36 -83.14
CA PHE A 14 87.45 21.73 -83.44
C PHE A 14 86.19 22.11 -82.65
N GLY A 15 86.27 23.16 -81.84
CA GLY A 15 85.12 23.73 -81.11
C GLY A 15 85.48 24.28 -79.73
N THR A 16 84.48 24.76 -79.00
CA THR A 16 84.62 25.21 -77.59
C THR A 16 84.28 24.04 -76.67
N PRO A 17 85.26 23.40 -76.00
CA PRO A 17 85.04 22.19 -75.21
C PRO A 17 83.95 22.34 -74.13
N GLU A 18 83.77 23.55 -73.59
CA GLU A 18 82.75 23.82 -72.55
C GLU A 18 81.31 23.59 -73.00
N TYR A 19 81.01 23.65 -74.30
CA TYR A 19 79.66 23.49 -74.85
C TYR A 19 79.51 22.22 -75.70
N MET A 20 80.62 21.51 -75.91
CA MET A 20 80.69 20.37 -76.82
C MET A 20 79.95 19.17 -76.25
N SER A 21 79.11 18.53 -77.06
CA SER A 21 78.40 17.32 -76.68
C SER A 21 79.31 16.08 -76.75
N PRO A 22 78.97 14.96 -76.08
CA PRO A 22 79.71 13.71 -76.20
C PRO A 22 79.90 13.25 -77.64
N GLU A 23 78.88 13.45 -78.48
CA GLU A 23 78.88 13.07 -79.89
C GLU A 23 79.83 13.94 -80.73
N GLN A 24 80.08 15.18 -80.32
CA GLN A 24 81.05 16.08 -80.94
C GLN A 24 82.49 15.87 -80.44
N ALA A 25 82.63 15.33 -79.23
CA ALA A 25 83.93 15.09 -78.59
C ALA A 25 84.52 13.70 -78.92
N ASP A 26 83.68 12.71 -79.26
CA ASP A 26 84.12 11.36 -79.57
C ASP A 26 84.47 11.21 -81.06
N LEU A 27 85.66 10.67 -81.34
CA LEU A 27 86.17 10.46 -82.70
C LEU A 27 85.55 9.21 -83.37
N SER A 28 84.65 8.51 -82.68
CA SER A 28 84.01 7.27 -83.12
C SER A 28 82.81 7.51 -84.06
N ASN A 29 82.92 8.35 -85.08
CA ASN A 29 82.00 8.45 -86.22
C ASN A 29 80.47 8.35 -85.92
N GLN A 30 79.99 8.84 -84.77
CA GLN A 30 78.56 8.85 -84.43
C GLN A 30 77.90 10.06 -85.09
N ASP A 31 76.77 9.87 -85.76
CA ASP A 31 76.05 10.98 -86.42
C ASP A 31 75.58 12.02 -85.38
N ILE A 32 76.07 13.25 -85.56
CA ILE A 32 75.64 14.46 -84.84
C ILE A 32 74.21 14.78 -85.26
N ASP A 33 73.25 14.64 -84.33
CA ASP A 33 71.83 15.02 -84.52
C ASP A 33 71.41 16.18 -83.61
N THR A 34 70.12 16.53 -83.65
CA THR A 34 69.50 17.60 -82.83
C THR A 34 69.70 17.43 -81.32
N ARG A 35 70.03 16.23 -80.82
CA ARG A 35 70.33 16.02 -79.40
C ARG A 35 71.67 16.62 -78.99
N SER A 36 72.59 16.83 -79.94
CA SER A 36 73.85 17.55 -79.72
C SER A 36 73.57 19.04 -79.45
N ASP A 37 72.61 19.62 -80.17
CA ASP A 37 72.12 20.99 -79.92
C ASP A 37 71.41 21.10 -78.57
N ILE A 38 70.59 20.10 -78.21
CA ILE A 38 69.92 20.03 -76.89
C ILE A 38 70.94 20.00 -75.75
N TYR A 39 72.07 19.29 -75.92
CA TYR A 39 73.15 19.30 -74.93
C TYR A 39 73.75 20.71 -74.80
N SER A 40 74.06 21.37 -75.91
CA SER A 40 74.55 22.75 -75.92
C SER A 40 73.57 23.73 -75.28
N LEU A 41 72.27 23.59 -75.55
CA LEU A 41 71.19 24.35 -74.92
C LEU A 41 71.06 24.02 -73.43
N GLY A 42 71.32 22.78 -73.03
CA GLY A 42 71.40 22.35 -71.63
C GLY A 42 72.54 23.03 -70.89
N VAL A 43 73.72 23.17 -71.52
CA VAL A 43 74.86 23.92 -70.97
C VAL A 43 74.49 25.39 -70.82
N LEU A 44 73.85 25.99 -71.83
CA LEU A 44 73.37 27.36 -71.77
C LEU A 44 72.35 27.57 -70.65
N LEU A 45 71.37 26.67 -70.52
CA LEU A 45 70.39 26.72 -69.43
C LEU A 45 71.10 26.61 -68.07
N TYR A 46 72.08 25.71 -67.95
CA TYR A 46 72.89 25.58 -66.73
C TYR A 46 73.58 26.90 -66.38
N VAL A 47 74.23 27.56 -67.34
CA VAL A 47 74.89 28.85 -67.13
C VAL A 47 73.88 29.96 -66.82
N LEU A 48 72.71 29.98 -67.48
CA LEU A 48 71.65 30.96 -67.20
C LEU A 48 71.06 30.77 -65.80
N LEU A 49 70.95 29.53 -65.32
CA LEU A 49 70.43 29.21 -63.99
C LEU A 49 71.46 29.41 -62.87
N ALA A 50 72.69 28.95 -63.08
CA ALA A 50 73.73 28.86 -62.05
C ALA A 50 74.87 29.87 -62.21
N GLY A 51 74.98 30.56 -63.34
CA GLY A 51 76.03 31.56 -63.62
C GLY A 51 77.43 30.97 -63.83
N ILE A 52 77.54 29.65 -63.80
CA ILE A 52 78.79 28.89 -63.94
C ILE A 52 78.55 27.73 -64.90
N SER A 53 79.60 27.29 -65.59
CA SER A 53 79.54 26.14 -66.49
C SER A 53 79.42 24.81 -65.70
N PRO A 54 78.82 23.75 -66.28
CA PRO A 54 78.77 22.42 -65.66
C PRO A 54 80.16 21.90 -65.25
N TYR A 55 81.18 22.18 -66.08
CA TYR A 55 82.59 21.83 -65.86
C TYR A 55 83.43 23.09 -65.68
N ASP A 56 84.53 23.01 -64.91
CA ASP A 56 85.47 24.14 -64.79
C ASP A 56 86.26 24.30 -66.09
N SER A 57 86.31 25.51 -66.67
CA SER A 57 87.14 25.81 -67.84
C SER A 57 88.62 25.46 -67.65
N LYS A 58 89.13 25.47 -66.39
CA LYS A 58 90.50 25.02 -66.10
C LYS A 58 90.70 23.51 -66.35
N THR A 59 89.65 22.71 -66.25
CA THR A 59 89.69 21.26 -66.51
C THR A 59 90.08 21.00 -67.96
N PHE A 60 89.50 21.73 -68.91
CA PHE A 60 89.80 21.55 -70.33
C PHE A 60 91.14 22.17 -70.77
N ARG A 61 91.69 23.11 -70.01
CA ARG A 61 92.98 23.76 -70.33
C ARG A 61 94.21 23.03 -69.79
N SER A 62 94.04 22.08 -68.86
CA SER A 62 95.14 21.41 -68.15
C SER A 62 95.50 20.02 -68.70
N GLY A 63 94.72 19.47 -69.63
CA GLY A 63 94.97 18.18 -70.26
C GLY A 63 94.94 18.23 -71.79
N GLY A 64 95.53 17.23 -72.44
CA GLY A 64 95.47 17.05 -73.91
C GLY A 64 94.09 16.60 -74.40
N ILE A 65 93.95 16.41 -75.72
CA ILE A 65 92.68 16.06 -76.40
C ILE A 65 91.97 14.85 -75.76
N GLU A 66 92.72 13.81 -75.37
CA GLU A 66 92.15 12.62 -74.74
C GLU A 66 91.54 12.90 -73.35
N HIS A 67 92.08 13.87 -72.61
CA HIS A 67 91.52 14.29 -71.32
C HIS A 67 90.19 15.03 -71.51
N ILE A 68 90.11 15.93 -72.50
CA ILE A 68 88.88 16.65 -72.85
C ILE A 68 87.78 15.67 -73.24
N ARG A 69 88.11 14.68 -74.11
CA ARG A 69 87.18 13.62 -74.51
C ARG A 69 86.66 12.85 -73.30
N LYS A 70 87.55 12.41 -72.41
CA LYS A 70 87.17 11.65 -71.22
C LYS A 70 86.20 12.43 -70.33
N VAL A 71 86.46 13.72 -70.08
CA VAL A 71 85.58 14.57 -69.25
C VAL A 71 84.22 14.77 -69.92
N ILE A 72 84.17 14.99 -71.24
CA ILE A 72 82.90 15.22 -71.95
C ILE A 72 82.12 13.92 -72.13
N CYS A 73 82.75 12.77 -72.36
CA CYS A 73 82.05 11.52 -72.64
C CYS A 73 81.74 10.68 -71.39
N GLU A 74 82.60 10.71 -70.36
CA GLU A 74 82.50 9.79 -69.21
C GLU A 74 82.10 10.48 -67.90
N GLU A 75 82.50 11.73 -67.65
CA GLU A 75 82.20 12.42 -66.40
C GLU A 75 80.85 13.14 -66.44
N GLY A 76 79.90 12.71 -65.61
CA GLY A 76 78.57 13.33 -65.50
C GLY A 76 78.59 14.70 -64.81
N PRO A 77 77.77 15.68 -65.24
CA PRO A 77 77.76 17.00 -64.65
C PRO A 77 77.10 16.98 -63.27
N LYS A 78 77.64 17.76 -62.33
CA LYS A 78 76.99 17.99 -61.03
C LYS A 78 75.73 18.83 -61.21
N THR A 79 74.73 18.69 -60.33
CA THR A 79 73.54 19.56 -60.39
C THR A 79 73.93 21.04 -60.23
N PRO A 80 73.19 21.98 -60.85
CA PRO A 80 73.37 23.42 -60.67
C PRO A 80 73.56 23.87 -59.21
N SER A 81 72.73 23.39 -58.27
CA SER A 81 72.87 23.79 -56.87
C SER A 81 74.11 23.19 -56.19
N THR A 82 74.47 21.95 -56.54
CA THR A 82 75.67 21.28 -56.01
C THR A 82 76.94 21.92 -56.55
N ARG A 83 76.98 22.29 -57.84
CA ARG A 83 78.14 22.96 -58.43
C ARG A 83 78.35 24.33 -57.81
N LEU A 84 77.29 25.11 -57.63
CA LEU A 84 77.34 26.39 -56.90
C LEU A 84 77.88 26.24 -55.48
N SER A 85 77.53 25.16 -54.78
CA SER A 85 78.02 24.91 -53.41
C SER A 85 79.50 24.53 -53.32
N LYS A 86 80.09 23.99 -54.41
CA LYS A 86 81.46 23.46 -54.44
C LYS A 86 82.44 24.35 -55.19
N THR A 87 81.97 25.45 -55.74
CA THR A 87 82.78 26.50 -56.37
C THR A 87 83.23 27.53 -55.32
N SER A 88 84.17 28.42 -55.64
CA SER A 88 84.66 29.43 -54.69
C SER A 88 83.53 30.30 -54.10
N ILE A 89 83.74 30.79 -52.87
CA ILE A 89 82.77 31.66 -52.19
C ILE A 89 82.52 32.93 -53.02
N GLU A 90 83.55 33.48 -53.65
CA GLU A 90 83.44 34.68 -54.49
C GLU A 90 82.57 34.44 -55.73
N GLU A 91 82.81 33.36 -56.49
CA GLU A 91 82.05 33.04 -57.71
C GLU A 91 80.58 32.68 -57.41
N SER A 92 80.33 31.94 -56.33
CA SER A 92 78.97 31.59 -55.91
C SER A 92 78.20 32.81 -55.39
N THR A 93 78.86 33.72 -54.67
CA THR A 93 78.26 34.99 -54.20
C THR A 93 77.96 35.91 -55.38
N GLU A 94 78.87 36.04 -56.33
CA GLU A 94 78.67 36.86 -57.53
C GLU A 94 77.54 36.30 -58.41
N SER A 95 77.46 34.98 -58.56
CA SER A 95 76.36 34.34 -59.29
C SER A 95 74.99 34.60 -58.67
N ALA A 96 74.89 34.58 -57.33
CA ALA A 96 73.66 34.90 -56.61
C ALA A 96 73.31 36.41 -56.70
N ARG A 97 74.32 37.29 -56.56
CA ARG A 97 74.17 38.75 -56.70
C ARG A 97 73.61 39.13 -58.08
N ARG A 98 74.16 38.58 -59.17
CA ARG A 98 73.66 38.82 -60.54
C ARG A 98 72.21 38.41 -60.75
N ARG A 99 71.68 37.51 -59.89
CA ARG A 99 70.30 37.01 -59.91
C ARG A 99 69.42 37.62 -58.81
N GLN A 100 69.89 38.69 -58.18
CA GLN A 100 69.16 39.43 -57.15
C GLN A 100 68.63 38.53 -56.02
N THR A 101 69.47 37.61 -55.56
CA THR A 101 69.10 36.65 -54.51
C THR A 101 70.33 36.27 -53.67
N ASP A 102 70.13 35.61 -52.53
CA ASP A 102 71.22 35.04 -51.75
C ASP A 102 71.50 33.59 -52.17
N ILE A 103 72.69 33.08 -51.81
CA ILE A 103 73.15 31.74 -52.20
C ILE A 103 72.16 30.65 -51.76
N ARG A 104 71.60 30.73 -50.53
CA ARG A 104 70.67 29.72 -50.02
C ARG A 104 69.35 29.74 -50.78
N THR A 105 68.81 30.92 -51.05
CA THR A 105 67.58 31.06 -51.85
C THR A 105 67.78 30.63 -53.29
N LEU A 106 68.91 30.96 -53.92
CA LEU A 106 69.24 30.49 -55.26
C LEU A 106 69.34 28.97 -55.32
N GLN A 107 70.13 28.36 -54.41
CA GLN A 107 70.24 26.90 -54.31
C GLN A 107 68.87 26.24 -54.13
N ARG A 108 68.02 26.81 -53.26
CA ARG A 108 66.66 26.31 -53.03
C ARG A 108 65.75 26.44 -54.25
N LYS A 109 65.86 27.52 -55.04
CA LYS A 109 65.09 27.72 -56.28
C LYS A 109 65.53 26.77 -57.39
N LEU A 110 66.82 26.43 -57.43
CA LEU A 110 67.37 25.51 -58.42
C LEU A 110 66.97 24.06 -58.12
N ARG A 111 66.98 23.65 -56.86
CA ARG A 111 66.66 22.27 -56.45
C ARG A 111 65.30 21.78 -56.96
N GLY A 112 65.27 20.55 -57.49
CA GLY A 112 64.07 19.90 -57.99
C GLY A 112 63.91 20.03 -59.50
N ASP A 113 62.76 20.51 -59.98
CA ASP A 113 62.40 20.53 -61.41
C ASP A 113 63.47 21.15 -62.31
N LEU A 114 64.07 22.29 -61.91
CA LEU A 114 65.10 22.95 -62.74
C LEU A 114 66.38 22.12 -62.84
N GLU A 115 66.79 21.44 -61.76
CA GLU A 115 67.93 20.49 -61.82
C GLU A 115 67.63 19.30 -62.70
N TRP A 116 66.43 18.73 -62.60
CA TRP A 116 66.00 17.59 -63.43
C TRP A 116 65.99 17.96 -64.92
N ILE A 117 65.41 19.11 -65.28
CA ILE A 117 65.37 19.59 -66.66
C ILE A 117 66.78 19.82 -67.19
N THR A 118 67.63 20.48 -66.39
CA THR A 118 69.00 20.83 -66.81
C THR A 118 69.86 19.58 -66.97
N LEU A 119 69.80 18.63 -66.03
CA LEU A 119 70.56 17.38 -66.12
C LEU A 119 70.03 16.45 -67.21
N GLY A 120 68.71 16.39 -67.40
CA GLY A 120 68.11 15.62 -68.50
C GLY A 120 68.56 16.11 -69.89
N ALA A 121 68.83 17.41 -70.05
CA ALA A 121 69.42 17.95 -71.27
C ALA A 121 70.94 17.65 -71.41
N LEU A 122 71.65 17.50 -70.30
CA LEU A 122 73.09 17.21 -70.24
C LEU A 122 73.44 15.72 -70.11
N GLU A 123 72.45 14.85 -70.29
CA GLU A 123 72.62 13.41 -70.18
C GLU A 123 73.60 12.88 -71.22
N LYS A 124 74.55 12.04 -70.81
CA LYS A 124 75.64 11.58 -71.69
C LYS A 124 75.13 10.58 -72.73
N ASP A 125 74.25 9.69 -72.30
CA ASP A 125 73.52 8.77 -73.16
C ASP A 125 72.42 9.54 -73.93
N ARG A 126 72.61 9.69 -75.24
CA ARG A 126 71.65 10.38 -76.13
C ARG A 126 70.24 9.77 -76.10
N THR A 127 70.08 8.50 -75.76
CA THR A 127 68.76 7.85 -75.70
C THR A 127 67.94 8.32 -74.50
N ARG A 128 68.59 8.84 -73.47
CA ARG A 128 67.97 9.37 -72.24
C ARG A 128 67.85 10.90 -72.24
N ARG A 129 68.50 11.57 -73.19
CA ARG A 129 68.37 13.02 -73.44
C ARG A 129 67.02 13.31 -74.12
N TYR A 130 66.53 14.54 -73.99
CA TYR A 130 65.33 14.98 -74.73
C TYR A 130 65.49 14.70 -76.23
N ALA A 131 64.48 14.06 -76.83
CA ALA A 131 64.52 13.69 -78.24
C ALA A 131 64.34 14.89 -79.19
N THR A 132 63.68 15.96 -78.74
CA THR A 132 63.40 17.17 -79.52
C THR A 132 63.50 18.43 -78.67
N VAL A 133 63.74 19.58 -79.33
CA VAL A 133 63.75 20.89 -78.68
C VAL A 133 62.40 21.23 -78.05
N ASP A 134 61.29 20.79 -78.65
CA ASP A 134 59.94 21.01 -78.09
C ASP A 134 59.72 20.25 -76.78
N ALA A 135 60.26 19.02 -76.64
CA ALA A 135 60.17 18.27 -75.39
C ALA A 135 60.91 19.01 -74.24
N PHE A 136 62.10 19.56 -74.54
CA PHE A 136 62.86 20.37 -73.59
C PHE A 136 62.14 21.67 -73.22
N ALA A 137 61.61 22.40 -74.21
CA ALA A 137 60.85 23.63 -73.99
C ALA A 137 59.53 23.39 -73.23
N SER A 138 58.87 22.27 -73.46
CA SER A 138 57.65 21.87 -72.76
C SER A 138 57.88 21.68 -71.28
N ASP A 139 59.01 21.09 -70.88
CA ASP A 139 59.33 20.95 -69.45
C ASP A 139 59.64 22.28 -68.76
N ILE A 140 60.28 23.22 -69.46
CA ILE A 140 60.48 24.58 -68.95
C ILE A 140 59.11 25.27 -68.75
N ARG A 141 58.21 25.16 -69.73
CA ARG A 141 56.82 25.68 -69.60
C ARG A 141 56.08 25.02 -68.44
N ASN A 142 56.22 23.71 -68.28
CA ASN A 142 55.61 22.96 -67.19
C ASN A 142 56.11 23.46 -65.83
N TYR A 143 57.41 23.69 -65.68
CA TYR A 143 57.97 24.27 -64.45
C TYR A 143 57.37 25.66 -64.15
N LEU A 144 57.37 26.55 -65.15
CA LEU A 144 56.86 27.92 -65.02
C LEU A 144 55.37 27.95 -64.67
N ASN A 145 54.57 27.04 -65.24
CA ASN A 145 53.13 26.93 -65.00
C ASN A 145 52.78 26.06 -63.77
N HIS A 146 53.77 25.67 -62.97
CA HIS A 146 53.59 24.78 -61.81
C HIS A 146 52.89 23.45 -62.17
N GLN A 147 53.17 22.92 -63.35
CA GLN A 147 52.79 21.58 -63.77
C GLN A 147 53.91 20.57 -63.45
N PRO A 148 53.60 19.27 -63.41
CA PRO A 148 54.61 18.21 -63.36
C PRO A 148 55.51 18.27 -64.59
N VAL A 149 56.83 18.18 -64.41
CA VAL A 149 57.81 18.12 -65.51
C VAL A 149 58.14 16.66 -65.83
N SER A 150 58.40 16.35 -67.10
CA SER A 150 58.72 14.99 -67.58
C SER A 150 60.07 14.50 -67.08
N ALA A 151 61.02 15.40 -66.82
CA ALA A 151 62.31 15.09 -66.21
C ALA A 151 62.22 14.63 -64.73
N ALA A 152 61.08 14.84 -64.06
CA ALA A 152 60.90 14.44 -62.67
C ALA A 152 60.65 12.93 -62.53
N PRO A 153 61.14 12.27 -61.46
CA PRO A 153 60.75 10.90 -61.17
C PRO A 153 59.23 10.80 -60.91
N PRO A 154 58.56 9.72 -61.36
CA PRO A 154 57.11 9.58 -61.23
C PRO A 154 56.70 9.42 -59.75
N GLY A 155 55.94 10.37 -59.20
CA GLY A 155 55.47 10.33 -57.81
C GLY A 155 54.09 10.96 -57.58
N ALA A 156 53.21 10.27 -56.86
CA ALA A 156 51.85 10.75 -56.55
C ALA A 156 51.87 12.00 -55.65
N VAL A 157 52.76 12.03 -54.65
CA VAL A 157 52.92 13.15 -53.71
C VAL A 157 53.39 14.42 -54.41
N TYR A 158 54.31 14.30 -55.38
CA TYR A 158 54.79 15.43 -56.19
C TYR A 158 53.65 16.09 -56.99
N ARG A 159 52.82 15.27 -57.66
CA ARG A 159 51.65 15.74 -58.42
C ARG A 159 50.59 16.36 -57.51
N ALA A 160 50.29 15.75 -56.36
CA ALA A 160 49.34 16.29 -55.38
C ALA A 160 49.80 17.65 -54.82
N ARG A 161 51.09 17.82 -54.53
CA ARG A 161 51.65 19.09 -54.08
C ARG A 161 51.55 20.19 -55.14
N LYS A 162 51.79 19.85 -56.41
CA LYS A 162 51.60 20.77 -57.55
C LYS A 162 50.13 21.15 -57.72
N PHE A 163 49.21 20.20 -57.56
CA PHE A 163 47.76 20.44 -57.58
C PHE A 163 47.30 21.40 -56.47
N MET A 164 47.70 21.15 -55.22
CA MET A 164 47.38 22.04 -54.09
C MET A 164 47.94 23.45 -54.30
N ARG A 165 49.18 23.57 -54.81
CA ARG A 165 49.80 24.87 -55.09
C ARG A 165 49.05 25.65 -56.18
N ARG A 166 48.47 24.95 -57.17
CA ARG A 166 47.64 25.54 -58.24
C ARG A 166 46.26 25.97 -57.74
N HIS A 167 45.66 25.22 -56.82
CA HIS A 167 44.29 25.43 -56.33
C HIS A 167 44.20 25.87 -54.85
N ARG A 168 45.11 26.74 -54.41
CA ARG A 168 45.26 27.13 -52.98
C ARG A 168 44.00 27.71 -52.33
N GLN A 169 43.18 28.45 -53.08
CA GLN A 169 41.97 29.10 -52.55
C GLN A 169 40.82 28.09 -52.42
N ALA A 170 40.63 27.22 -53.42
CA ALA A 170 39.59 26.20 -53.41
C ALA A 170 39.83 25.14 -52.31
N THR A 171 41.08 24.71 -52.13
CA THR A 171 41.44 23.75 -51.08
C THR A 171 41.24 24.30 -49.66
N ALA A 172 41.54 25.58 -49.43
CA ALA A 172 41.30 26.23 -48.14
C ALA A 172 39.80 26.32 -47.79
N ALA A 173 38.95 26.67 -48.77
CA ALA A 173 37.51 26.77 -48.58
C ALA A 173 36.87 25.41 -48.22
N VAL A 174 37.28 24.32 -48.88
CA VAL A 174 36.80 22.96 -48.56
C VAL A 174 37.20 22.54 -47.14
N CYS A 175 38.42 22.84 -46.71
CA CYS A 175 38.87 22.51 -45.36
C CYS A 175 38.09 23.29 -44.29
N ALA A 176 37.82 24.58 -44.51
CA ALA A 176 37.01 25.39 -43.60
C ALA A 176 35.57 24.86 -43.51
N GLY A 177 34.97 24.46 -44.64
CA GLY A 177 33.66 23.83 -44.67
C GLY A 177 33.60 22.52 -43.87
N LEU A 178 34.63 21.68 -43.98
CA LEU A 178 34.72 20.44 -43.20
C LEU A 178 34.84 20.69 -41.69
N VAL A 179 35.62 21.69 -41.28
CA VAL A 179 35.73 22.04 -39.84
C VAL A 179 34.40 22.55 -39.29
N ILE A 180 33.70 23.42 -40.03
CA ILE A 180 32.37 23.90 -39.63
C ILE A 180 31.40 22.74 -39.51
N LEU A 181 31.41 21.80 -40.47
CA LEU A 181 30.57 20.59 -40.42
C LEU A 181 30.84 19.74 -39.17
N VAL A 182 32.11 19.54 -38.81
CA VAL A 182 32.46 18.77 -37.60
C VAL A 182 31.97 19.47 -36.33
N ILE A 183 32.14 20.79 -36.24
CA ILE A 183 31.68 21.58 -35.08
C ILE A 183 30.15 21.54 -34.98
N THR A 184 29.42 21.67 -36.09
CA THR A 184 27.95 21.63 -36.07
C THR A 184 27.43 20.25 -35.69
N VAL A 185 28.03 19.17 -36.23
CA VAL A 185 27.68 17.79 -35.84
C VAL A 185 27.94 17.57 -34.35
N TRP A 186 29.07 18.04 -33.82
CA TRP A 186 29.40 17.93 -32.41
C TRP A 186 28.44 18.74 -31.52
N ALA A 187 28.10 19.98 -31.89
CA ALA A 187 27.15 20.81 -31.16
C ALA A 187 25.74 20.17 -31.11
N VAL A 188 25.29 19.58 -32.22
CA VAL A 188 24.02 18.84 -32.28
C VAL A 188 24.06 17.61 -31.37
N GLN A 189 25.15 16.85 -31.34
CA GLN A 189 25.28 15.72 -30.43
C GLN A 189 25.23 16.14 -28.96
N VAL A 190 25.93 17.22 -28.58
CA VAL A 190 25.91 17.74 -27.21
C VAL A 190 24.51 18.21 -26.81
N TYR A 191 23.80 18.89 -27.72
CA TYR A 191 22.42 19.32 -27.47
C TYR A 191 21.47 18.14 -27.24
N LEU A 192 21.58 17.10 -28.06
CA LEU A 192 20.77 15.88 -27.91
C LEU A 192 21.10 15.13 -26.62
N GLN A 193 22.38 15.05 -26.25
CA GLN A 193 22.83 14.39 -25.02
C GLN A 193 22.33 15.12 -23.77
N ALA A 194 22.45 16.45 -23.73
CA ALA A 194 21.93 17.27 -22.64
C ALA A 194 20.40 17.16 -22.51
N GLY A 195 19.69 17.01 -23.63
CA GLY A 195 18.24 16.74 -23.63
C GLY A 195 17.89 15.41 -22.95
N LYS A 196 18.62 14.34 -23.28
CA LYS A 196 18.43 13.01 -22.67
C LYS A 196 18.75 13.00 -21.18
N GLU A 197 19.84 13.64 -20.76
CA GLU A 197 20.23 13.72 -19.35
C GLU A 197 19.21 14.49 -18.51
N ARG A 198 18.65 15.59 -19.05
CA ARG A 198 17.55 16.32 -18.39
C ARG A 198 16.30 15.46 -18.24
N GLN A 199 15.90 14.76 -19.31
CA GLN A 199 14.73 13.86 -19.24
C GLN A 199 14.94 12.73 -18.23
N HIS A 200 16.14 12.14 -18.20
CA HIS A 200 16.49 11.08 -17.25
C HIS A 200 16.52 11.60 -15.79
N ALA A 201 17.05 12.80 -15.56
CA ALA A 201 17.01 13.43 -14.24
C ALA A 201 15.57 13.71 -13.79
N THR A 202 14.73 14.28 -14.66
CA THR A 202 13.30 14.50 -14.36
C THR A 202 12.55 13.19 -14.13
N SER A 203 12.85 12.13 -14.88
CA SER A 203 12.20 10.83 -14.66
C SER A 203 12.57 10.22 -13.31
N LEU A 204 13.85 10.30 -12.91
CA LEU A 204 14.30 9.84 -11.59
C LEU A 204 13.67 10.65 -10.45
N GLU A 205 13.58 11.97 -10.62
CA GLU A 205 12.92 12.84 -9.66
C GLU A 205 11.43 12.49 -9.52
N TYR A 206 10.73 12.28 -10.64
CA TYR A 206 9.33 11.90 -10.65
C TYR A 206 9.07 10.50 -10.07
N GLU A 207 9.96 9.53 -10.29
CA GLU A 207 9.90 8.23 -9.62
C GLU A 207 10.10 8.36 -8.11
N ARG A 208 11.02 9.22 -7.67
CA ARG A 208 11.21 9.51 -6.23
C ARG A 208 9.95 10.11 -5.61
N ILE A 209 9.35 11.12 -6.26
CA ILE A 209 8.12 11.76 -5.79
C ILE A 209 6.96 10.75 -5.77
N LEU A 210 6.83 9.91 -6.80
CA LEU A 210 5.81 8.87 -6.82
C LEU A 210 6.01 7.85 -5.68
N GLY A 211 7.25 7.47 -5.38
CA GLY A 211 7.59 6.64 -4.23
C GLY A 211 7.14 7.27 -2.91
N GLN A 212 7.48 8.54 -2.68
CA GLN A 212 7.05 9.29 -1.49
C GLN A 212 5.51 9.41 -1.40
N ALA A 213 4.84 9.63 -2.53
CA ALA A 213 3.38 9.65 -2.57
C ALA A 213 2.78 8.30 -2.18
N LYS A 214 3.37 7.16 -2.61
CA LYS A 214 2.92 5.83 -2.17
C LYS A 214 3.04 5.65 -0.66
N ASP A 215 4.14 6.13 -0.07
CA ASP A 215 4.34 6.05 1.38
C ASP A 215 3.28 6.89 2.13
N LEU A 216 2.98 8.10 1.65
CA LEU A 216 1.89 8.93 2.18
C LEU A 216 0.51 8.24 2.06
N VAL A 217 0.25 7.53 0.95
CA VAL A 217 -0.99 6.72 0.81
C VAL A 217 -1.03 5.59 1.84
N ALA A 218 0.09 4.90 2.07
CA ALA A 218 0.17 3.83 3.07
C ALA A 218 -0.07 4.37 4.50
N GLU A 219 0.36 5.61 4.78
CA GLU A 219 0.11 6.36 6.01
C GLU A 219 -1.31 6.92 6.14
N GLY A 220 -2.16 6.79 5.10
CA GLY A 220 -3.51 7.37 5.09
C GLY A 220 -3.55 8.89 4.86
N ARG A 221 -2.40 9.52 4.55
CA ARG A 221 -2.26 10.95 4.24
C ARG A 221 -2.65 11.24 2.79
N PHE A 222 -3.89 10.91 2.44
CA PHE A 222 -4.39 10.96 1.07
C PHE A 222 -4.35 12.36 0.45
N ALA A 223 -4.61 13.41 1.23
CA ALA A 223 -4.56 14.79 0.76
C ALA A 223 -3.13 15.20 0.35
N ASP A 224 -2.15 14.87 1.19
CA ASP A 224 -0.73 15.15 0.92
C ASP A 224 -0.24 14.34 -0.28
N ALA A 225 -0.61 13.06 -0.34
CA ALA A 225 -0.31 12.20 -1.48
C ALA A 225 -0.90 12.77 -2.77
N ASN A 226 -2.17 13.22 -2.76
CA ASN A 226 -2.81 13.82 -3.93
C ASN A 226 -2.13 15.14 -4.35
N SER A 227 -1.76 15.99 -3.40
CA SER A 227 -1.01 17.22 -3.68
C SER A 227 0.34 16.90 -4.34
N MET A 228 1.07 15.94 -3.77
CA MET A 228 2.36 15.48 -4.27
C MET A 228 2.28 14.81 -5.65
N MET A 229 1.21 14.08 -5.94
CA MET A 229 0.97 13.43 -7.24
C MET A 229 0.52 14.41 -8.32
N THR A 230 -0.08 15.55 -7.98
CA THR A 230 -0.65 16.50 -8.95
C THR A 230 0.29 16.84 -10.12
N PRO A 231 1.57 17.22 -9.90
CA PRO A 231 2.49 17.50 -11.01
C PRO A 231 2.85 16.24 -11.84
N LEU A 232 2.69 15.05 -11.27
CA LEU A 232 3.03 13.78 -11.93
C LEU A 232 1.96 13.32 -12.91
N LEU A 233 0.69 13.70 -12.71
CA LEU A 233 -0.46 13.15 -13.46
C LEU A 233 -0.38 13.35 -14.98
N ALA A 234 0.26 14.44 -15.43
CA ALA A 234 0.49 14.75 -16.84
C ALA A 234 1.84 14.26 -17.37
N SER A 235 2.67 13.62 -16.54
CA SER A 235 3.98 13.10 -16.94
C SER A 235 3.83 11.97 -17.96
N THR A 236 4.63 12.03 -19.02
CA THR A 236 4.74 10.96 -20.02
C THR A 236 5.37 9.68 -19.46
N HIS A 237 6.10 9.75 -18.35
CA HIS A 237 6.85 8.61 -17.80
C HIS A 237 6.11 7.93 -16.63
N VAL A 238 5.64 8.72 -15.66
CA VAL A 238 5.00 8.20 -14.45
C VAL A 238 3.51 8.51 -14.38
N GLY A 239 2.96 9.31 -15.30
CA GLY A 239 1.60 9.85 -15.17
C GLY A 239 0.52 8.79 -15.08
N ARG A 240 0.63 7.72 -15.87
CA ARG A 240 -0.29 6.57 -15.78
C ARG A 240 -0.21 5.87 -14.42
N ARG A 241 1.00 5.64 -13.89
CA ARG A 241 1.21 5.06 -12.55
C ARG A 241 0.70 5.99 -11.44
N ALA A 242 0.87 7.30 -11.58
CA ALA A 242 0.33 8.30 -10.65
C ALA A 242 -1.21 8.36 -10.70
N GLN A 243 -1.81 8.24 -11.89
CA GLN A 243 -3.26 8.15 -12.07
C GLN A 243 -3.83 6.87 -11.46
N LEU A 244 -3.15 5.73 -11.63
CA LEU A 244 -3.52 4.48 -10.97
C LEU A 244 -3.43 4.61 -9.44
N LEU A 245 -2.36 5.21 -8.92
CA LEU A 245 -2.23 5.46 -7.48
C LEU A 245 -3.34 6.39 -6.98
N ARG A 246 -3.71 7.42 -7.73
CA ARG A 246 -4.84 8.30 -7.42
C ARG A 246 -6.18 7.55 -7.41
N ALA A 247 -6.41 6.62 -8.35
CA ALA A 247 -7.58 5.76 -8.31
C ALA A 247 -7.60 4.86 -7.06
N LYS A 248 -6.45 4.29 -6.66
CA LYS A 248 -6.32 3.54 -5.40
C LYS A 248 -6.62 4.43 -4.18
N VAL A 249 -6.23 5.71 -4.19
CA VAL A 249 -6.58 6.67 -3.14
C VAL A 249 -8.09 6.88 -3.06
N LEU A 250 -8.77 7.08 -4.20
CA LEU A 250 -10.23 7.20 -4.24
C LEU A 250 -10.93 5.97 -3.67
N LEU A 251 -10.47 4.76 -4.00
CA LEU A 251 -10.97 3.52 -3.41
C LEU A 251 -10.79 3.48 -1.88
N ASN A 252 -9.63 3.90 -1.37
CA ASN A 252 -9.40 3.99 0.08
C ASN A 252 -10.29 5.04 0.76
N GLN A 253 -10.70 6.09 0.03
CA GLN A 253 -11.64 7.11 0.49
C GLN A 253 -13.11 6.72 0.28
N GLN A 254 -13.38 5.49 -0.18
CA GLN A 254 -14.72 4.98 -0.52
C GLN A 254 -15.43 5.75 -1.65
N ASP A 255 -14.72 6.56 -2.43
CA ASP A 255 -15.23 7.21 -3.63
C ASP A 255 -15.11 6.26 -4.84
N VAL A 256 -15.89 5.17 -4.77
CA VAL A 256 -15.83 4.07 -5.74
C VAL A 256 -16.26 4.52 -7.13
N GLU A 257 -17.26 5.40 -7.22
CA GLU A 257 -17.75 5.92 -8.51
C GLU A 257 -16.65 6.67 -9.27
N MET A 258 -15.98 7.63 -8.62
CA MET A 258 -14.87 8.34 -9.27
C MET A 258 -13.68 7.42 -9.53
N ALA A 259 -13.43 6.44 -8.66
CA ALA A 259 -12.38 5.44 -8.89
C ALA A 259 -12.65 4.65 -10.18
N ILE A 260 -13.88 4.18 -10.42
CA ILE A 260 -14.25 3.46 -11.65
C ILE A 260 -13.96 4.32 -12.88
N ILE A 261 -14.43 5.58 -12.89
CA ILE A 261 -14.21 6.51 -14.02
C ILE A 261 -12.71 6.66 -14.33
N ARG A 262 -11.87 6.75 -13.29
CA ARG A 262 -10.41 6.87 -13.47
C ARG A 262 -9.76 5.58 -13.93
N LEU A 263 -10.21 4.44 -13.44
CA LEU A 263 -9.67 3.14 -13.85
C LEU A 263 -10.04 2.82 -15.30
N GLU A 264 -11.26 3.16 -15.74
CA GLU A 264 -11.70 2.99 -17.13
C GLU A 264 -10.87 3.83 -18.12
N GLN A 265 -10.32 4.97 -17.69
CA GLN A 265 -9.38 5.77 -18.51
C GLN A 265 -8.00 5.11 -18.68
N LEU A 266 -7.68 4.09 -17.87
CA LEU A 266 -6.36 3.44 -17.86
C LEU A 266 -6.34 2.12 -18.63
N VAL A 267 -7.48 1.51 -18.96
CA VAL A 267 -7.51 0.14 -19.50
C VAL A 267 -7.19 0.00 -21.00
N ASP A 268 -7.19 1.10 -21.76
CA ASP A 268 -7.12 1.04 -23.23
C ASP A 268 -5.75 0.64 -23.80
N THR A 269 -4.68 0.69 -23.00
CA THR A 269 -3.31 0.37 -23.45
C THR A 269 -2.86 -0.99 -22.95
N PRO A 270 -2.09 -1.79 -23.71
CA PRO A 270 -1.63 -3.10 -23.26
C PRO A 270 -0.36 -2.98 -22.39
N ASP A 271 -0.45 -2.31 -21.25
CA ASP A 271 0.65 -2.13 -20.29
C ASP A 271 0.29 -2.69 -18.88
N GLU A 272 1.30 -2.78 -18.00
CA GLU A 272 1.09 -3.28 -16.63
C GLU A 272 0.07 -2.43 -15.86
N VAL A 273 0.06 -1.11 -16.09
CA VAL A 273 -0.90 -0.19 -15.46
C VAL A 273 -2.33 -0.53 -15.85
N ALA A 274 -2.59 -0.80 -17.13
CA ALA A 274 -3.90 -1.25 -17.58
C ALA A 274 -4.26 -2.62 -17.02
N GLY A 275 -3.30 -3.56 -16.92
CA GLY A 275 -3.50 -4.83 -16.25
C GLY A 275 -3.96 -4.66 -14.79
N GLN A 276 -3.28 -3.79 -14.03
CA GLN A 276 -3.66 -3.46 -12.65
C GLN A 276 -5.03 -2.76 -12.60
N ALA A 277 -5.32 -1.85 -13.54
CA ALA A 277 -6.62 -1.18 -13.61
C ALA A 277 -7.76 -2.16 -13.92
N HIS A 278 -7.53 -3.10 -14.84
CA HIS A 278 -8.45 -4.20 -15.11
C HIS A 278 -8.67 -5.06 -13.85
N MET A 279 -7.63 -5.38 -13.07
CA MET A 279 -7.80 -6.12 -11.82
C MET A 279 -8.65 -5.36 -10.79
N LEU A 280 -8.42 -4.06 -10.62
CA LEU A 280 -9.19 -3.24 -9.69
C LEU A 280 -10.66 -3.12 -10.15
N LEU A 281 -10.92 -2.93 -11.44
CA LEU A 281 -12.28 -2.94 -11.99
C LEU A 281 -12.96 -4.31 -11.83
N ALA A 282 -12.24 -5.41 -12.06
CA ALA A 282 -12.75 -6.75 -11.79
C ALA A 282 -13.13 -6.91 -10.32
N SER A 283 -12.34 -6.37 -9.39
CA SER A 283 -12.63 -6.40 -7.94
C SER A 283 -13.93 -5.65 -7.62
N ILE A 284 -14.10 -4.45 -8.18
CA ILE A 284 -15.31 -3.64 -7.98
C ILE A 284 -16.53 -4.36 -8.55
N TYR A 285 -16.46 -4.81 -9.81
CA TYR A 285 -17.59 -5.51 -10.44
C TYR A 285 -17.89 -6.88 -9.84
N PHE A 286 -16.93 -7.51 -9.15
CA PHE A 286 -17.18 -8.72 -8.37
C PHE A 286 -18.02 -8.44 -7.12
N GLU A 287 -17.80 -7.32 -6.44
CA GLU A 287 -18.60 -6.89 -5.28
C GLU A 287 -19.93 -6.22 -5.69
N GLY A 288 -20.03 -5.77 -6.93
CA GLY A 288 -21.21 -5.12 -7.53
C GLY A 288 -20.94 -3.67 -7.93
N ASP A 289 -21.60 -3.16 -8.98
CA ASP A 289 -21.44 -1.75 -9.39
C ASP A 289 -22.29 -0.84 -8.50
N PRO A 290 -21.69 0.00 -7.63
CA PRO A 290 -22.45 0.87 -6.73
C PRO A 290 -23.29 1.91 -7.49
N ARG A 291 -23.00 2.16 -8.77
CA ARG A 291 -23.76 3.10 -9.61
C ARG A 291 -25.10 2.52 -10.08
N THR A 292 -25.32 1.20 -10.04
CA THR A 292 -26.52 0.55 -10.62
C THR A 292 -27.08 -0.67 -9.85
N PRO A 293 -27.28 -0.64 -8.51
CA PRO A 293 -27.33 -1.83 -7.62
C PRO A 293 -28.32 -2.95 -7.97
N SER A 294 -29.33 -2.71 -8.81
CA SER A 294 -30.37 -3.68 -9.20
C SER A 294 -30.01 -4.57 -10.41
N MET A 295 -28.80 -4.45 -10.98
CA MET A 295 -28.38 -5.13 -12.22
C MET A 295 -27.32 -6.24 -11.98
N THR A 296 -27.47 -7.04 -10.93
CA THR A 296 -26.48 -8.01 -10.44
C THR A 296 -25.91 -8.96 -11.52
N ASN A 297 -26.76 -9.48 -12.41
CA ASN A 297 -26.33 -10.42 -13.46
C ASN A 297 -25.41 -9.80 -14.52
N GLN A 298 -25.53 -8.48 -14.78
CA GLN A 298 -24.68 -7.80 -15.77
C GLN A 298 -23.26 -7.54 -15.23
N TYR A 299 -23.07 -7.55 -13.90
CA TYR A 299 -21.76 -7.35 -13.30
C TYR A 299 -20.83 -8.52 -13.52
N TYR A 300 -21.38 -9.74 -13.48
CA TYR A 300 -20.58 -10.95 -13.65
C TYR A 300 -19.89 -11.00 -15.02
N GLU A 301 -20.55 -10.53 -16.08
CA GLU A 301 -19.95 -10.44 -17.42
C GLU A 301 -18.81 -9.41 -17.46
N ARG A 302 -19.00 -8.22 -16.86
CA ARG A 302 -17.96 -7.19 -16.78
C ARG A 302 -16.78 -7.65 -15.94
N TYR A 303 -17.07 -8.28 -14.80
CA TYR A 303 -16.12 -8.94 -13.93
C TYR A 303 -15.22 -9.90 -14.71
N GLU A 304 -15.82 -10.87 -15.42
CA GLU A 304 -15.09 -11.86 -16.21
C GLU A 304 -14.27 -11.22 -17.34
N TYR A 305 -14.82 -10.20 -18.00
CA TYR A 305 -14.10 -9.44 -19.02
C TYR A 305 -12.82 -8.80 -18.47
N HIS A 306 -12.93 -8.03 -17.39
CA HIS A 306 -11.80 -7.35 -16.77
C HIS A 306 -10.80 -8.36 -16.18
N ARG A 307 -11.26 -9.45 -15.55
CA ARG A 307 -10.40 -10.52 -15.02
C ARG A 307 -9.52 -11.14 -16.10
N ARG A 308 -10.11 -11.56 -17.23
CA ARG A 308 -9.36 -12.18 -18.34
C ARG A 308 -8.38 -11.22 -18.99
N LYS A 309 -8.75 -9.94 -19.13
CA LYS A 309 -7.86 -8.89 -19.66
C LYS A 309 -6.66 -8.66 -18.75
N ALA A 310 -6.89 -8.56 -17.44
CA ALA A 310 -5.81 -8.45 -16.46
C ALA A 310 -4.87 -9.67 -16.52
N GLU A 311 -5.41 -10.88 -16.47
CA GLU A 311 -4.63 -12.12 -16.54
C GLU A 311 -3.73 -12.15 -17.79
N LYS A 312 -4.28 -11.77 -18.96
CA LYS A 312 -3.49 -11.70 -20.19
C LYS A 312 -2.34 -10.68 -20.13
N LEU A 313 -2.50 -9.58 -19.38
CA LEU A 313 -1.55 -8.47 -19.36
C LEU A 313 -0.47 -8.60 -18.28
N ILE A 314 -0.79 -9.22 -17.14
CA ILE A 314 0.06 -9.16 -15.94
C ILE A 314 0.20 -10.48 -15.17
N ALA A 315 -0.28 -11.62 -15.68
CA ALA A 315 -0.28 -12.91 -14.95
C ALA A 315 1.07 -13.36 -14.38
N ASP A 316 2.19 -12.90 -14.92
CA ASP A 316 3.56 -13.21 -14.51
C ASP A 316 4.20 -12.15 -13.59
N THR A 317 3.41 -11.20 -13.09
CA THR A 317 3.89 -10.12 -12.22
C THR A 317 3.51 -10.34 -10.75
N ALA A 318 4.37 -9.91 -9.82
CA ALA A 318 4.04 -9.92 -8.39
C ALA A 318 2.76 -9.13 -8.07
N ASN A 319 2.54 -8.00 -8.76
CA ASN A 319 1.35 -7.17 -8.63
C ASN A 319 0.06 -7.92 -8.99
N TYR A 320 0.08 -8.81 -9.99
CA TYR A 320 -1.09 -9.62 -10.34
C TYR A 320 -1.48 -10.54 -9.19
N TYR A 321 -0.53 -11.30 -8.66
CA TYR A 321 -0.78 -12.21 -7.54
C TYR A 321 -1.19 -11.44 -6.28
N PHE A 322 -0.57 -10.30 -5.99
CA PHE A 322 -0.97 -9.42 -4.90
C PHE A 322 -2.42 -8.90 -5.05
N LEU A 323 -2.78 -8.35 -6.22
CA LEU A 323 -4.14 -7.87 -6.47
C LEU A 323 -5.16 -9.02 -6.50
N HIS A 324 -4.73 -10.22 -6.90
CA HIS A 324 -5.57 -11.41 -6.82
C HIS A 324 -5.79 -11.82 -5.36
N ALA A 325 -4.75 -11.84 -4.53
CA ALA A 325 -4.83 -12.09 -3.10
C ALA A 325 -5.79 -11.11 -2.41
N GLN A 326 -5.81 -9.84 -2.81
CA GLN A 326 -6.75 -8.85 -2.27
C GLN A 326 -8.23 -9.14 -2.61
N ARG A 327 -8.54 -10.11 -3.46
CA ARG A 327 -9.92 -10.46 -3.83
C ARG A 327 -10.38 -11.78 -3.24
N THR A 328 -9.46 -12.62 -2.81
CA THR A 328 -9.81 -13.89 -2.18
C THR A 328 -10.34 -13.63 -0.77
N TYR A 329 -11.33 -14.43 -0.38
CA TYR A 329 -11.86 -14.40 0.97
C TYR A 329 -11.10 -15.36 1.88
N ASP A 330 -10.70 -16.53 1.37
CA ASP A 330 -9.87 -17.48 2.09
C ASP A 330 -8.46 -16.92 2.32
N ILE A 331 -8.05 -16.89 3.58
CA ILE A 331 -6.75 -16.36 4.00
C ILE A 331 -5.62 -17.30 3.62
N GLN A 332 -5.85 -18.61 3.58
CA GLN A 332 -4.80 -19.52 3.15
C GLN A 332 -4.50 -19.35 1.65
N GLU A 333 -5.53 -19.30 0.80
CA GLU A 333 -5.35 -18.94 -0.62
C GLU A 333 -4.71 -17.54 -0.76
N MET A 334 -5.09 -16.57 0.07
CA MET A 334 -4.47 -15.24 0.10
C MET A 334 -2.96 -15.34 0.39
N LEU A 335 -2.55 -16.09 1.41
CA LEU A 335 -1.15 -16.31 1.74
C LEU A 335 -0.39 -16.99 0.60
N ASP A 336 -0.96 -18.04 -0.01
CA ASP A 336 -0.34 -18.75 -1.15
C ASP A 336 -0.12 -17.83 -2.36
N LEU A 337 -1.07 -16.92 -2.64
CA LEU A 337 -0.93 -15.91 -3.69
C LEU A 337 0.12 -14.86 -3.33
N LEU A 338 0.17 -14.41 -2.08
CA LEU A 338 1.19 -13.49 -1.60
C LEU A 338 2.59 -14.12 -1.65
N ASP A 339 2.71 -15.42 -1.39
CA ASP A 339 3.95 -16.18 -1.53
C ASP A 339 4.40 -16.23 -2.98
N LYS A 340 3.50 -16.55 -3.94
CA LYS A 340 3.81 -16.45 -5.37
C LYS A 340 4.25 -15.04 -5.78
N ALA A 341 3.63 -14.01 -5.22
CA ALA A 341 4.06 -12.63 -5.47
C ALA A 341 5.49 -12.39 -4.99
N LEU A 342 5.86 -12.91 -3.82
CA LEU A 342 7.19 -12.79 -3.23
C LEU A 342 8.24 -13.70 -3.88
N GLU A 343 7.84 -14.83 -4.47
CA GLU A 343 8.70 -15.65 -5.32
C GLU A 343 9.13 -14.89 -6.58
N LEU A 344 8.21 -14.13 -7.18
CA LEU A 344 8.47 -13.31 -8.38
C LEU A 344 9.22 -12.02 -8.04
N ASP A 345 8.89 -11.37 -6.92
CA ASP A 345 9.56 -10.18 -6.41
C ASP A 345 9.72 -10.27 -4.88
N PRO A 346 10.87 -10.75 -4.38
CA PRO A 346 11.14 -10.84 -2.94
C PRO A 346 11.12 -9.50 -2.21
N GLN A 347 11.15 -8.38 -2.93
CA GLN A 347 11.09 -7.02 -2.39
C GLN A 347 9.71 -6.39 -2.54
N HIS A 348 8.67 -7.17 -2.90
CA HIS A 348 7.31 -6.69 -3.06
C HIS A 348 6.70 -6.27 -1.72
N TYR A 349 6.93 -5.01 -1.34
CA TYR A 349 6.59 -4.45 -0.03
C TYR A 349 5.11 -4.63 0.34
N ASP A 350 4.19 -4.45 -0.62
CA ASP A 350 2.76 -4.55 -0.32
C ASP A 350 2.37 -5.98 0.06
N SER A 351 3.03 -7.00 -0.52
CA SER A 351 2.81 -8.40 -0.14
C SER A 351 3.38 -8.72 1.24
N LEU A 352 4.62 -8.27 1.52
CA LEU A 352 5.22 -8.40 2.86
C LEU A 352 4.31 -7.75 3.91
N TYR A 353 3.80 -6.56 3.63
CA TYR A 353 2.93 -5.83 4.55
C TYR A 353 1.59 -6.55 4.78
N GLN A 354 0.95 -7.10 3.75
CA GLN A 354 -0.29 -7.87 3.92
C GLN A 354 -0.06 -9.15 4.72
N ARG A 355 1.02 -9.91 4.42
CA ARG A 355 1.38 -11.10 5.21
C ARG A 355 1.64 -10.73 6.68
N ALA A 356 2.39 -9.65 6.92
CA ALA A 356 2.62 -9.14 8.26
C ALA A 356 1.31 -8.79 9.00
N CYS A 357 0.34 -8.17 8.31
CA CYS A 357 -0.97 -7.89 8.89
C CYS A 357 -1.77 -9.16 9.21
N ILE A 358 -1.71 -10.17 8.34
CA ILE A 358 -2.34 -11.49 8.57
C ILE A 358 -1.73 -12.16 9.80
N TYR A 359 -0.40 -12.25 9.88
CA TYR A 359 0.29 -12.86 11.03
C TYR A 359 0.05 -12.10 12.32
N CYS A 360 -0.02 -10.77 12.27
CA CYS A 360 -0.42 -9.96 13.42
C CYS A 360 -1.83 -10.30 13.90
N ALA A 361 -2.80 -10.40 12.98
CA ALA A 361 -4.18 -10.77 13.30
C ALA A 361 -4.32 -12.22 13.78
N GLN A 362 -3.44 -13.12 13.35
CA GLN A 362 -3.34 -14.51 13.78
C GLN A 362 -2.52 -14.69 15.08
N ASN A 363 -2.01 -13.61 15.69
CA ASN A 363 -1.08 -13.65 16.82
C ASN A 363 0.18 -14.51 16.58
N ASP A 364 0.55 -14.75 15.33
CA ASP A 364 1.83 -15.39 14.96
C ASP A 364 2.92 -14.33 14.92
N TYR A 365 3.39 -13.95 16.11
CA TYR A 365 4.36 -12.87 16.24
C TYR A 365 5.73 -13.24 15.66
N GLU A 366 6.09 -14.53 15.58
CA GLU A 366 7.36 -14.98 14.98
C GLU A 366 7.38 -14.74 13.48
N SER A 367 6.34 -15.17 12.77
CA SER A 367 6.17 -14.88 11.34
C SER A 367 6.04 -13.38 11.10
N LEU A 368 5.28 -12.66 11.95
CA LEU A 368 5.19 -11.20 11.87
C LEU A 368 6.55 -10.51 12.00
N LEU A 369 7.39 -10.95 12.95
CA LEU A 369 8.73 -10.38 13.17
C LEU A 369 9.64 -10.60 11.94
N MET A 370 9.54 -11.75 11.29
CA MET A 370 10.28 -12.05 10.07
C MET A 370 9.87 -11.12 8.91
N GLU A 371 8.56 -11.00 8.66
CA GLU A 371 8.05 -10.11 7.61
C GLU A 371 8.38 -8.64 7.88
N ALA A 372 8.20 -8.19 9.12
CA ALA A 372 8.50 -6.82 9.51
C ALA A 372 10.00 -6.49 9.35
N ARG A 373 10.91 -7.45 9.60
CA ARG A 373 12.34 -7.30 9.31
C ARG A 373 12.59 -7.13 7.81
N ALA A 374 12.00 -7.97 6.97
CA ALA A 374 12.11 -7.83 5.52
C ALA A 374 11.61 -6.46 5.06
N MET A 375 10.47 -6.00 5.57
CA MET A 375 9.94 -4.66 5.28
C MET A 375 10.93 -3.55 5.64
N THR A 376 11.62 -3.61 6.79
CA THR A 376 12.62 -2.59 7.18
C THR A 376 13.86 -2.60 6.28
N VAL A 377 14.18 -3.72 5.62
CA VAL A 377 15.26 -3.79 4.63
C VAL A 377 14.81 -3.21 3.30
N VAL A 378 13.59 -3.52 2.86
CA VAL A 378 13.02 -3.05 1.58
C VAL A 378 12.73 -1.55 1.61
N ARG A 379 12.15 -1.04 2.72
CA ARG A 379 11.87 0.39 2.92
C ARG A 379 12.42 0.87 4.27
N PRO A 380 13.73 1.16 4.36
CA PRO A 380 14.36 1.58 5.60
C PRO A 380 13.90 2.95 6.11
N SER A 381 13.30 3.78 5.25
CA SER A 381 12.73 5.09 5.59
C SER A 381 11.23 5.06 5.87
N GLY A 382 10.58 3.89 5.80
CA GLY A 382 9.15 3.75 6.09
C GLY A 382 8.90 3.36 7.55
N PRO A 383 7.97 4.03 8.28
CA PRO A 383 7.73 3.74 9.69
C PRO A 383 7.02 2.40 9.95
N GLN A 384 6.25 1.88 8.99
CA GLN A 384 5.35 0.73 9.20
C GLN A 384 6.09 -0.58 9.52
N GLY A 385 7.21 -0.84 8.86
CA GLY A 385 8.03 -2.03 9.15
C GLY A 385 8.56 -2.03 10.58
N TYR A 386 9.06 -0.88 11.06
CA TYR A 386 9.53 -0.73 12.43
C TYR A 386 8.40 -0.83 13.46
N HIS A 387 7.25 -0.23 13.15
CA HIS A 387 6.06 -0.29 13.99
C HIS A 387 5.58 -1.73 14.20
N LEU A 388 5.41 -2.50 13.12
CA LEU A 388 4.98 -3.90 13.20
C LEU A 388 6.03 -4.78 13.88
N LYS A 389 7.32 -4.52 13.64
CA LYS A 389 8.43 -5.18 14.33
C LYS A 389 8.37 -4.94 15.84
N ALA A 390 8.08 -3.70 16.26
CA ALA A 390 7.96 -3.33 17.66
C ALA A 390 6.77 -4.03 18.34
N ILE A 391 5.62 -4.11 17.67
CA ILE A 391 4.45 -4.87 18.14
C ILE A 391 4.82 -6.34 18.37
N ALA A 392 5.44 -6.99 17.37
CA ALA A 392 5.86 -8.39 17.50
C ALA A 392 6.81 -8.60 18.69
N LEU A 393 7.80 -7.73 18.85
CA LEU A 393 8.76 -7.78 19.96
C LEU A 393 8.08 -7.58 21.32
N ARG A 394 7.11 -6.66 21.43
CA ARG A 394 6.36 -6.43 22.67
C ARG A 394 5.57 -7.67 23.06
N GLU A 395 4.81 -8.26 22.13
CA GLU A 395 3.98 -9.43 22.45
C GLU A 395 4.83 -10.68 22.76
N MET A 396 6.07 -10.74 22.24
CA MET A 396 7.08 -11.73 22.67
C MET A 396 7.77 -11.40 24.00
N GLY A 397 7.41 -10.31 24.69
CA GLY A 397 8.03 -9.88 25.96
C GLY A 397 9.40 -9.21 25.83
N ARG A 398 9.87 -8.92 24.61
CA ARG A 398 11.17 -8.27 24.33
C ARG A 398 11.04 -6.74 24.35
N TYR A 399 10.61 -6.20 25.49
CA TYR A 399 10.18 -4.81 25.60
C TYR A 399 11.26 -3.77 25.25
N ALA A 400 12.50 -3.97 25.70
CA ALA A 400 13.58 -3.01 25.43
C ALA A 400 13.88 -2.86 23.92
N GLU A 401 13.82 -3.97 23.18
CA GLU A 401 13.97 -3.95 21.72
C GLU A 401 12.74 -3.34 21.05
N ALA A 402 11.54 -3.64 21.55
CA ALA A 402 10.29 -3.03 21.06
C ALA A 402 10.34 -1.50 21.17
N ILE A 403 10.81 -0.94 22.30
CA ILE A 403 10.98 0.51 22.48
C ILE A 403 11.92 1.10 21.43
N GLN A 404 13.06 0.47 21.15
CA GLN A 404 13.99 0.96 20.11
C GLN A 404 13.36 1.02 18.72
N GLU A 405 12.57 0.00 18.36
CA GLU A 405 11.89 -0.03 17.06
C GLU A 405 10.70 0.94 17.02
N HIS A 406 9.99 1.16 18.14
CA HIS A 406 9.01 2.22 18.26
C HIS A 406 9.64 3.62 18.10
N ASP A 407 10.80 3.86 18.71
CA ASP A 407 11.52 5.13 18.59
C ASP A 407 11.90 5.42 17.13
N ARG A 408 12.31 4.39 16.38
CA ARG A 408 12.58 4.51 14.93
C ARG A 408 11.30 4.81 14.14
N ALA A 409 10.20 4.13 14.42
CA ALA A 409 8.92 4.40 13.76
C ALA A 409 8.45 5.84 14.03
N ILE A 410 8.56 6.32 15.27
CA ILE A 410 8.23 7.71 15.66
C ILE A 410 9.18 8.70 15.00
N HIS A 411 10.48 8.40 14.90
CA HIS A 411 11.43 9.28 14.23
C HIS A 411 11.10 9.47 12.74
N LEU A 412 10.63 8.41 12.08
CA LEU A 412 10.24 8.43 10.67
C LEU A 412 8.83 9.01 10.44
N GLY A 413 7.92 8.88 11.41
CA GLY A 413 6.56 9.40 11.37
C GLY A 413 6.15 10.11 12.67
N PRO A 414 6.69 11.31 12.95
CA PRO A 414 6.54 11.97 14.25
C PRO A 414 5.13 12.51 14.53
N ASP A 415 4.31 12.67 13.50
CA ASP A 415 2.95 13.22 13.60
C ASP A 415 1.86 12.12 13.66
N GLN A 416 2.27 10.86 13.78
CA GLN A 416 1.35 9.71 13.83
C GLN A 416 1.06 9.32 15.28
N ALA A 417 -0.11 9.71 15.80
CA ALA A 417 -0.52 9.45 17.17
C ALA A 417 -0.48 7.96 17.55
N GLN A 418 -0.79 7.06 16.60
CA GLN A 418 -0.76 5.61 16.80
C GLN A 418 0.64 5.09 17.19
N HIS A 419 1.73 5.71 16.72
CA HIS A 419 3.08 5.23 17.05
C HIS A 419 3.43 5.51 18.52
N TYR A 420 3.01 6.64 19.07
CA TYR A 420 3.14 6.96 20.49
C TYR A 420 2.24 6.06 21.34
N ASP A 421 1.01 5.81 20.89
CA ASP A 421 0.07 4.93 21.57
C ASP A 421 0.63 3.51 21.77
N GLU A 422 1.17 2.90 20.70
CA GLU A 422 1.77 1.56 20.78
C GLU A 422 3.02 1.52 21.66
N ARG A 423 3.83 2.58 21.67
CA ARG A 423 4.99 2.69 22.58
C ARG A 423 4.53 2.89 24.04
N GLY A 424 3.50 3.70 24.26
CA GLY A 424 2.84 3.87 25.55
C GLY A 424 2.30 2.57 26.13
N ARG A 425 1.68 1.72 25.29
CA ARG A 425 1.27 0.34 25.66
C ARG A 425 2.46 -0.51 26.09
N THR A 426 3.59 -0.40 25.40
CA THR A 426 4.85 -1.09 25.78
C THR A 426 5.36 -0.59 27.13
N TYR A 427 5.39 0.71 27.37
CA TYR A 427 5.78 1.28 28.67
C TYR A 427 4.85 0.83 29.81
N ALA A 428 3.53 0.74 29.56
CA ALA A 428 2.57 0.24 30.54
C ALA A 428 2.84 -1.22 30.93
N ARG A 429 3.17 -2.10 29.96
CA ARG A 429 3.59 -3.50 30.21
C ARG A 429 4.89 -3.59 31.02
N MET A 430 5.74 -2.56 30.95
CA MET A 430 6.94 -2.41 31.77
C MET A 430 6.69 -1.72 33.12
N HIS A 431 5.44 -1.37 33.43
CA HIS A 431 5.02 -0.56 34.58
C HIS A 431 5.67 0.83 34.65
N GLN A 432 6.10 1.38 33.51
CA GLN A 432 6.70 2.72 33.37
C GLN A 432 5.62 3.75 33.01
N TYR A 433 4.65 3.94 33.91
CA TYR A 433 3.45 4.73 33.64
C TYR A 433 3.74 6.22 33.41
N GLU A 434 4.83 6.78 33.96
CA GLU A 434 5.25 8.15 33.67
C GLU A 434 5.59 8.37 32.19
N LEU A 435 6.20 7.37 31.56
CA LEU A 435 6.51 7.41 30.12
C LEU A 435 5.25 7.17 29.28
N ALA A 436 4.37 6.25 29.72
CA ALA A 436 3.07 6.03 29.08
C ALA A 436 2.20 7.30 29.08
N VAL A 437 2.18 8.06 30.18
CA VAL A 437 1.49 9.37 30.26
C VAL A 437 2.05 10.37 29.25
N ARG A 438 3.38 10.44 29.08
CA ARG A 438 4.00 11.35 28.10
C ARG A 438 3.56 11.02 26.67
N ASP A 439 3.53 9.75 26.32
CA ASP A 439 3.09 9.30 25.00
C ASP A 439 1.59 9.53 24.79
N ALA A 440 0.76 9.24 25.80
CA ALA A 440 -0.67 9.51 25.75
C ALA A 440 -0.99 11.02 25.60
N LEU A 441 -0.24 11.90 26.28
CA LEU A 441 -0.33 13.35 26.10
C LEU A 441 -0.02 13.75 24.65
N LYS A 442 1.00 13.13 24.04
CA LYS A 442 1.35 13.40 22.65
C LYS A 442 0.25 12.93 21.69
N CYS A 443 -0.39 11.79 21.96
CA CYS A 443 -1.55 11.35 21.17
C CYS A 443 -2.70 12.36 21.22
N VAL A 444 -3.02 12.90 22.41
CA VAL A 444 -4.06 13.93 22.57
C VAL A 444 -3.68 15.25 21.90
N GLU A 445 -2.39 15.61 21.91
CA GLU A 445 -1.88 16.79 21.19
C GLU A 445 -2.04 16.65 19.67
N LEU A 446 -1.71 15.48 19.11
CA LEU A 446 -1.77 15.20 17.67
C LEU A 446 -3.21 15.04 17.16
N GLU A 447 -4.08 14.39 17.95
CA GLU A 447 -5.49 14.15 17.61
C GLU A 447 -6.43 14.59 18.75
N PRO A 448 -6.63 15.91 18.96
CA PRO A 448 -7.41 16.42 20.10
C PRO A 448 -8.89 16.02 20.08
N ASN A 449 -9.43 15.69 18.90
CA ASN A 449 -10.81 15.25 18.72
C ASN A 449 -10.96 13.71 18.83
N ASN A 450 -9.87 12.97 19.07
CA ASN A 450 -9.92 11.53 19.27
C ASN A 450 -10.06 11.22 20.76
N SER A 451 -11.30 11.15 21.23
CA SER A 451 -11.65 10.87 22.62
C SER A 451 -11.10 9.55 23.16
N SER A 452 -10.75 8.57 22.30
CA SER A 452 -10.08 7.34 22.73
C SER A 452 -8.70 7.62 23.33
N TYR A 453 -7.93 8.56 22.78
CA TYR A 453 -6.62 8.91 23.33
C TYR A 453 -6.72 9.65 24.66
N SER A 454 -7.73 10.49 24.84
CA SER A 454 -7.98 11.12 26.14
C SER A 454 -8.42 10.14 27.21
N HIS A 455 -9.18 9.11 26.84
CA HIS A 455 -9.48 8.01 27.75
C HIS A 455 -8.23 7.18 28.10
N LYS A 456 -7.34 6.91 27.13
CA LYS A 456 -6.06 6.26 27.41
C LYS A 456 -5.17 7.10 28.33
N LEU A 457 -5.15 8.42 28.15
CA LEU A 457 -4.47 9.35 29.05
C LEU A 457 -5.08 9.33 30.46
N PHE A 458 -6.42 9.31 30.56
CA PHE A 458 -7.12 9.10 31.82
C PHE A 458 -6.67 7.81 32.51
N GLY A 459 -6.63 6.69 31.79
CA GLY A 459 -6.15 5.42 32.30
C GLY A 459 -4.69 5.45 32.75
N ALA A 460 -3.80 6.07 31.97
CA ALA A 460 -2.40 6.21 32.31
C ALA A 460 -2.18 7.04 33.59
N TYR A 461 -2.90 8.16 33.76
CA TYR A 461 -2.89 8.92 35.02
C TYR A 461 -3.42 8.11 36.20
N THR A 462 -4.46 7.31 35.96
CA THR A 462 -5.07 6.45 37.00
C THR A 462 -4.08 5.40 37.48
N ALA A 463 -3.42 4.68 36.57
CA ALA A 463 -2.41 3.69 36.87
C ALA A 463 -1.18 4.30 37.57
N LEU A 464 -0.84 5.55 37.26
CA LEU A 464 0.21 6.31 37.94
C LEU A 464 -0.19 6.82 39.34
N GLY A 465 -1.49 6.77 39.70
CA GLY A 465 -2.00 7.29 40.96
C GLY A 465 -2.25 8.80 40.98
N GLN A 466 -2.24 9.46 39.81
CA GLN A 466 -2.50 10.90 39.66
C GLN A 466 -4.00 11.16 39.45
N TYR A 467 -4.81 10.82 40.46
CA TYR A 467 -6.27 10.84 40.37
C TYR A 467 -6.86 12.22 40.07
N ASP A 468 -6.28 13.30 40.62
CA ASP A 468 -6.72 14.67 40.34
C ASP A 468 -6.56 15.06 38.86
N GLN A 469 -5.53 14.55 38.18
CA GLN A 469 -5.31 14.82 36.75
C GLN A 469 -6.25 13.98 35.90
N ALA A 470 -6.44 12.70 36.24
CA ALA A 470 -7.43 11.84 35.61
C ALA A 470 -8.83 12.46 35.72
N GLN A 471 -9.24 12.93 36.91
CA GLN A 471 -10.56 13.54 37.12
C GLN A 471 -10.80 14.78 36.24
N LYS A 472 -9.78 15.58 35.94
CA LYS A 472 -9.93 16.74 35.02
C LYS A 472 -10.27 16.33 33.59
N LEU A 473 -9.88 15.13 33.17
CA LEU A 473 -10.21 14.57 31.85
C LEU A 473 -11.64 14.04 31.79
N TYR A 474 -12.27 13.80 32.94
CA TYR A 474 -13.68 13.48 33.05
C TYR A 474 -14.52 14.75 33.06
N ALA A 475 -14.77 15.34 31.88
CA ALA A 475 -15.61 16.53 31.77
C ALA A 475 -16.77 16.33 30.77
N PRO A 476 -18.00 16.80 31.09
CA PRO A 476 -19.20 16.59 30.27
C PRO A 476 -19.13 17.10 28.81
N HIS A 477 -18.24 18.02 28.49
CA HIS A 477 -18.06 18.53 27.13
C HIS A 477 -17.23 17.61 26.22
N TRP A 478 -16.34 16.77 26.78
CA TRP A 478 -15.63 15.71 26.03
C TRP A 478 -16.59 14.61 25.57
N LEU A 479 -17.59 14.40 26.41
CA LEU A 479 -18.68 13.47 26.25
C LEU A 479 -19.61 13.94 25.11
N ALA A 480 -19.90 15.23 24.97
CA ALA A 480 -20.79 15.79 23.94
C ALA A 480 -20.42 15.47 22.46
N GLY A 481 -19.21 14.98 22.17
CA GLY A 481 -18.80 14.52 20.83
C GLY A 481 -19.32 13.14 20.41
N TYR A 482 -20.03 12.42 21.29
CA TYR A 482 -20.48 11.03 21.08
C TYR A 482 -21.96 10.89 20.66
N HIS A 483 -22.54 11.90 20.01
CA HIS A 483 -23.86 11.73 19.40
C HIS A 483 -23.75 10.78 18.19
N LEU A 484 -24.15 9.52 18.37
CA LEU A 484 -24.35 8.59 17.27
C LEU A 484 -25.68 8.94 16.57
N PRO A 485 -25.67 9.31 15.27
CA PRO A 485 -26.89 9.70 14.57
C PRO A 485 -27.95 8.59 14.49
N SER A 486 -27.57 7.32 14.63
CA SER A 486 -28.44 6.15 14.45
C SER A 486 -28.88 5.46 15.76
N VAL A 487 -28.37 5.89 16.92
CA VAL A 487 -28.78 5.34 18.22
C VAL A 487 -29.42 6.46 19.04
N PRO A 488 -30.76 6.54 19.06
CA PRO A 488 -31.47 7.40 20.01
C PRO A 488 -30.94 7.13 21.44
N GLY A 489 -30.41 8.16 22.09
CA GLY A 489 -29.94 8.09 23.48
C GLY A 489 -28.57 7.47 23.74
N ALA A 490 -27.62 7.53 22.80
CA ALA A 490 -26.21 7.25 23.09
C ALA A 490 -25.63 8.31 24.07
N ASP A 491 -25.87 8.12 25.38
CA ASP A 491 -25.25 8.91 26.45
C ASP A 491 -23.73 8.72 26.37
N PRO A 492 -22.96 9.79 26.15
CA PRO A 492 -21.51 9.72 26.21
C PRO A 492 -20.95 9.04 27.48
N LYS A 493 -21.64 9.14 28.63
CA LYS A 493 -21.23 8.47 29.87
C LYS A 493 -21.16 6.95 29.68
N LEU A 494 -22.02 6.36 28.83
CA LEU A 494 -21.97 4.95 28.47
C LEU A 494 -20.65 4.59 27.77
N TRP A 495 -20.12 5.49 26.94
CA TRP A 495 -18.82 5.32 26.27
C TRP A 495 -17.66 5.36 27.25
N PHE A 496 -17.67 6.32 28.17
CA PHE A 496 -16.66 6.40 29.21
C PHE A 496 -16.69 5.15 30.11
N PHE A 497 -17.89 4.69 30.47
CA PHE A 497 -18.08 3.44 31.21
C PHE A 497 -17.48 2.27 30.45
N ALA A 498 -17.85 2.10 29.19
CA ALA A 498 -17.38 1.03 28.30
C ALA A 498 -15.86 0.95 28.17
N LEU A 499 -15.24 2.08 27.86
CA LEU A 499 -13.79 2.19 27.71
C LEU A 499 -13.05 1.93 29.02
N SER A 500 -13.58 2.44 30.14
CA SER A 500 -12.98 2.25 31.48
C SER A 500 -12.99 0.78 31.88
N PHE A 501 -14.07 0.08 31.55
CA PHE A 501 -14.24 -1.34 31.76
C PHE A 501 -13.23 -2.17 30.98
N LYS A 502 -13.10 -1.90 29.67
CA LYS A 502 -12.11 -2.57 28.81
C LYS A 502 -10.68 -2.32 29.30
N LEU A 503 -10.38 -1.09 29.72
CA LEU A 503 -9.07 -0.74 30.27
C LEU A 503 -8.72 -1.54 31.53
N VAL A 504 -9.68 -1.73 32.44
CA VAL A 504 -9.48 -2.55 33.65
C VAL A 504 -9.25 -4.01 33.27
N PHE A 505 -10.09 -4.58 32.40
CA PHE A 505 -9.95 -5.96 31.93
C PHE A 505 -8.59 -6.21 31.26
N ASP A 506 -8.15 -5.31 30.38
CA ASP A 506 -6.86 -5.41 29.71
C ASP A 506 -5.69 -5.25 30.67
N SER A 507 -5.80 -4.37 31.68
CA SER A 507 -4.78 -4.22 32.71
C SER A 507 -4.67 -5.49 33.56
N LEU A 508 -5.78 -5.95 34.13
CA LEU A 508 -5.81 -7.11 35.02
C LEU A 508 -5.40 -8.41 34.31
N GLY A 509 -5.84 -8.62 33.06
CA GLY A 509 -5.46 -9.80 32.28
C GLY A 509 -4.01 -9.81 31.78
N THR A 510 -3.23 -8.76 32.08
CA THR A 510 -1.82 -8.63 31.71
C THR A 510 -0.93 -8.41 32.92
N ASP A 511 -1.43 -8.75 34.11
CA ASP A 511 -0.81 -8.54 35.42
C ASP A 511 -0.41 -7.07 35.68
N CYS A 512 -1.02 -6.14 34.96
CA CYS A 512 -0.85 -4.71 35.14
C CYS A 512 -1.89 -4.19 36.15
N VAL A 513 -1.49 -3.21 36.97
CA VAL A 513 -2.44 -2.48 37.81
C VAL A 513 -3.16 -1.42 36.99
N TRP A 514 -4.47 -1.29 37.18
CA TRP A 514 -5.24 -0.22 36.54
C TRP A 514 -5.23 1.07 37.37
N HIS A 515 -4.86 1.00 38.66
CA HIS A 515 -4.68 2.15 39.54
C HIS A 515 -3.35 2.12 40.30
N GLY A 516 -2.86 3.30 40.69
CA GLY A 516 -1.61 3.44 41.45
C GLY A 516 -1.66 2.83 42.86
N LYS A 517 -0.47 2.70 43.47
CA LYS A 517 -0.28 2.14 44.82
C LYS A 517 -0.56 3.12 45.97
N VAL A 518 -0.84 4.40 45.66
CA VAL A 518 -1.02 5.50 46.64
C VAL A 518 -2.43 5.48 47.28
N GLY A 519 -3.03 4.30 47.40
CA GLY A 519 -4.41 4.11 47.83
C GLY A 519 -5.42 4.04 46.67
N PRO A 520 -6.66 3.59 46.93
CA PRO A 520 -7.69 3.44 45.91
C PRO A 520 -8.17 4.80 45.36
N PRO A 521 -8.45 4.96 44.05
CA PRO A 521 -9.03 6.17 43.49
C PRO A 521 -10.37 6.55 44.16
N PRO A 522 -10.77 7.84 44.18
CA PRO A 522 -12.08 8.24 44.67
C PRO A 522 -13.21 7.58 43.86
N ARG A 523 -14.42 7.45 44.42
CA ARG A 523 -15.53 6.77 43.71
C ARG A 523 -15.90 7.46 42.39
N GLN A 524 -15.99 8.80 42.35
CA GLN A 524 -16.27 9.52 41.10
C GLN A 524 -14.97 10.10 40.54
N PRO A 525 -14.68 9.96 39.22
CA PRO A 525 -15.43 9.25 38.17
C PRO A 525 -15.11 7.76 38.01
N PHE A 526 -14.34 7.18 38.92
CA PHE A 526 -13.75 5.83 38.77
C PHE A 526 -14.71 4.67 39.08
N GLY A 527 -15.98 4.92 39.40
CA GLY A 527 -16.96 3.91 39.81
C GLY A 527 -17.13 2.78 38.79
N ALA A 528 -17.09 3.11 37.50
CA ALA A 528 -17.10 2.11 36.42
C ALA A 528 -15.90 1.16 36.48
N MET A 529 -14.73 1.65 36.88
CA MET A 529 -13.51 0.85 36.98
C MET A 529 -13.55 -0.12 38.15
N TYR A 530 -14.10 0.30 39.30
CA TYR A 530 -14.34 -0.61 40.43
C TYR A 530 -15.35 -1.71 40.06
N TYR A 531 -16.42 -1.34 39.37
CA TYR A 531 -17.39 -2.32 38.93
C TYR A 531 -16.77 -3.31 37.92
N ALA A 532 -15.87 -2.84 37.07
CA ALA A 532 -15.09 -3.69 36.17
C ALA A 532 -14.14 -4.64 36.90
N ASP A 533 -13.46 -4.16 37.94
CA ASP A 533 -12.58 -4.97 38.79
C ASP A 533 -13.38 -6.08 39.49
N GLU A 534 -14.47 -5.71 40.17
CA GLU A 534 -15.37 -6.68 40.83
C GLU A 534 -15.89 -7.73 39.84
N TYR A 535 -16.32 -7.29 38.66
CA TYR A 535 -16.82 -8.19 37.62
C TYR A 535 -15.72 -9.10 37.05
N TYR A 536 -14.53 -8.56 36.80
CA TYR A 536 -13.38 -9.33 36.35
C TYR A 536 -13.00 -10.40 37.37
N ALA A 537 -12.98 -10.07 38.66
CA ALA A 537 -12.70 -11.03 39.73
C ALA A 537 -13.78 -12.12 39.82
N GLN A 538 -15.07 -11.76 39.71
CA GLN A 538 -16.16 -12.73 39.68
C GLN A 538 -16.05 -13.68 38.47
N MET A 539 -15.79 -13.16 37.28
CA MET A 539 -15.60 -13.96 36.07
C MET A 539 -14.37 -14.86 36.17
N SER A 540 -13.24 -14.34 36.66
CA SER A 540 -11.99 -15.09 36.83
C SER A 540 -12.11 -16.21 37.87
N SER A 541 -13.05 -16.11 38.81
CA SER A 541 -13.34 -17.21 39.75
C SER A 541 -14.09 -18.39 39.11
N LYS A 542 -14.73 -18.17 37.95
CA LYS A 542 -15.59 -19.15 37.26
C LYS A 542 -15.05 -19.61 35.92
N ALA A 543 -14.22 -18.79 35.27
CA ALA A 543 -13.77 -18.99 33.90
C ALA A 543 -12.37 -18.39 33.71
N SER A 544 -11.69 -18.85 32.67
CA SER A 544 -10.41 -18.31 32.20
C SER A 544 -10.63 -17.41 30.98
N ARG A 545 -9.95 -16.26 30.96
CA ARG A 545 -9.99 -15.34 29.82
C ARG A 545 -9.16 -15.94 28.68
N LEU A 546 -9.79 -16.18 27.53
CA LEU A 546 -9.12 -16.86 26.42
C LEU A 546 -8.90 -15.94 25.21
N ILE A 547 -9.94 -15.22 24.77
CA ILE A 547 -9.88 -14.33 23.61
C ILE A 547 -10.30 -12.92 24.05
N PRO A 548 -9.36 -11.96 24.17
CA PRO A 548 -9.65 -10.61 24.66
C PRO A 548 -10.30 -9.69 23.61
N HIS A 549 -10.39 -10.14 22.36
CA HIS A 549 -10.96 -9.39 21.24
C HIS A 549 -11.70 -10.34 20.27
N GLY A 550 -12.82 -10.90 20.72
CA GLY A 550 -13.62 -11.82 19.92
C GLY A 550 -15.05 -11.97 20.43
N PHE A 551 -15.97 -12.28 19.52
CA PHE A 551 -17.39 -12.45 19.82
C PHE A 551 -18.02 -13.55 18.97
N HIS A 552 -19.19 -14.05 19.38
CA HIS A 552 -19.93 -15.13 18.70
C HIS A 552 -19.06 -16.37 18.43
N ALA A 553 -18.80 -17.14 19.48
CA ALA A 553 -18.05 -18.38 19.39
C ALA A 553 -18.97 -19.57 19.08
N SER A 554 -18.48 -20.52 18.29
CA SER A 554 -19.12 -21.80 18.02
C SER A 554 -18.10 -22.93 18.08
N TRP A 555 -18.51 -24.05 18.68
CA TRP A 555 -17.66 -25.21 18.92
C TRP A 555 -17.57 -26.12 17.70
N SER A 556 -16.38 -26.62 17.38
CA SER A 556 -16.26 -27.77 16.50
C SER A 556 -16.91 -29.01 17.11
N PRO A 557 -17.41 -29.97 16.31
CA PRO A 557 -18.07 -31.18 16.81
C PRO A 557 -17.20 -32.04 17.75
N ASP A 558 -15.88 -32.01 17.56
CA ASP A 558 -14.91 -32.72 18.41
C ASP A 558 -14.56 -31.98 19.71
N SER A 559 -15.14 -30.79 19.95
CA SER A 559 -14.89 -29.94 21.12
C SER A 559 -13.45 -29.43 21.28
N LYS A 560 -12.65 -29.47 20.21
CA LYS A 560 -11.23 -29.07 20.24
C LYS A 560 -10.96 -27.69 19.67
N LYS A 561 -11.86 -27.16 18.86
CA LYS A 561 -11.71 -25.87 18.19
C LYS A 561 -12.90 -24.97 18.49
N LEU A 562 -12.62 -23.67 18.49
CA LEU A 562 -13.62 -22.61 18.54
C LEU A 562 -13.47 -21.77 17.29
N VAL A 563 -14.52 -21.68 16.48
CA VAL A 563 -14.62 -20.61 15.49
C VAL A 563 -15.27 -19.41 16.15
N TYR A 564 -14.77 -18.21 15.89
CA TYR A 564 -15.31 -16.98 16.44
C TYR A 564 -15.12 -15.81 15.49
N THR A 565 -15.82 -14.71 15.78
CA THR A 565 -15.63 -13.44 15.09
C THR A 565 -14.57 -12.62 15.78
N GLN A 566 -13.49 -12.28 15.08
CA GLN A 566 -12.50 -11.31 15.52
C GLN A 566 -12.79 -9.97 14.85
N GLY A 567 -12.76 -8.88 15.62
CA GLY A 567 -12.96 -7.54 15.07
C GLY A 567 -14.03 -6.74 15.78
N ILE A 568 -14.73 -5.91 15.03
CA ILE A 568 -15.88 -5.13 15.49
C ILE A 568 -17.07 -5.37 14.56
N ARG A 569 -18.29 -5.01 15.00
CA ARG A 569 -19.54 -5.32 14.30
C ARG A 569 -19.52 -4.91 12.82
N LEU A 570 -18.89 -3.78 12.49
CA LEU A 570 -18.82 -3.23 11.13
C LEU A 570 -17.66 -3.77 10.29
N GLY A 571 -16.65 -4.41 10.89
CA GLY A 571 -15.58 -5.09 10.15
C GLY A 571 -14.90 -6.14 11.01
N SER A 572 -15.03 -7.36 10.53
CA SER A 572 -14.82 -8.59 11.30
C SER A 572 -14.21 -9.65 10.39
N ALA A 573 -13.55 -10.62 11.01
CA ALA A 573 -12.99 -11.77 10.35
C ALA A 573 -13.36 -13.04 11.11
N LEU A 574 -13.41 -14.16 10.41
CA LEU A 574 -13.58 -15.47 11.03
C LEU A 574 -12.23 -16.01 11.45
N VAL A 575 -12.13 -16.42 12.69
CA VAL A 575 -10.91 -17.01 13.25
C VAL A 575 -11.26 -18.33 13.90
N VAL A 576 -10.39 -19.31 13.75
CA VAL A 576 -10.43 -20.56 14.50
C VAL A 576 -9.30 -20.59 15.50
N LEU A 577 -9.63 -20.86 16.76
CA LEU A 577 -8.69 -21.18 17.81
C LEU A 577 -8.69 -22.70 18.02
N ASP A 578 -7.53 -23.32 17.87
CA ASP A 578 -7.30 -24.70 18.30
C ASP A 578 -6.89 -24.72 19.77
N LEU A 579 -7.70 -25.35 20.63
CA LEU A 579 -7.51 -25.33 22.07
C LEU A 579 -6.38 -26.27 22.54
N ASP A 580 -6.03 -27.28 21.73
CA ASP A 580 -4.94 -28.21 22.06
C ASP A 580 -3.57 -27.55 21.83
N THR A 581 -3.47 -26.71 20.79
CA THR A 581 -2.21 -26.05 20.39
C THR A 581 -2.13 -24.56 20.73
N THR A 582 -3.25 -23.95 21.14
CA THR A 582 -3.44 -22.50 21.34
C THR A 582 -3.20 -21.65 20.09
N ARG A 583 -3.09 -22.27 18.91
CA ARG A 583 -2.86 -21.57 17.65
C ARG A 583 -4.17 -21.01 17.10
N THR A 584 -4.11 -19.77 16.64
CA THR A 584 -5.20 -19.10 15.94
C THR A 584 -4.96 -19.09 14.44
N GLU A 585 -5.96 -19.48 13.67
CA GLU A 585 -5.99 -19.44 12.22
C GLU A 585 -7.10 -18.47 11.78
N LEU A 586 -6.70 -17.35 11.19
CA LEU A 586 -7.61 -16.45 10.50
C LEU A 586 -8.08 -17.16 9.22
N LEU A 587 -9.38 -17.44 9.10
CA LEU A 587 -9.94 -18.18 7.97
C LEU A 587 -10.31 -17.25 6.82
N MET A 588 -11.00 -16.15 7.13
CA MET A 588 -11.46 -15.22 6.11
C MET A 588 -11.75 -13.83 6.67
N ALA A 589 -11.60 -12.82 5.82
CA ALA A 589 -12.01 -11.45 6.12
C ALA A 589 -12.57 -10.79 4.84
N PRO A 590 -13.78 -10.20 4.87
CA PRO A 590 -14.65 -10.00 6.04
C PRO A 590 -15.60 -11.17 6.35
N GLY A 591 -15.96 -11.40 7.62
CA GLY A 591 -16.96 -12.40 8.05
C GLY A 591 -17.27 -12.35 9.55
N ARG A 592 -18.50 -12.70 9.95
CA ARG A 592 -18.97 -12.72 11.36
C ARG A 592 -20.02 -13.78 11.65
N ASN A 593 -20.32 -13.95 12.93
CA ASN A 593 -21.31 -14.87 13.49
C ASN A 593 -21.15 -16.30 12.93
N PRO A 594 -19.96 -16.90 13.06
CA PRO A 594 -19.71 -18.23 12.51
C PRO A 594 -20.40 -19.33 13.33
N GLU A 595 -20.87 -20.37 12.66
CA GLU A 595 -21.42 -21.57 13.28
C GLU A 595 -20.96 -22.85 12.57
N TRP A 596 -20.37 -23.76 13.34
CA TRP A 596 -19.97 -25.09 12.87
C TRP A 596 -21.18 -25.96 12.58
N SER A 597 -21.13 -26.67 11.45
CA SER A 597 -22.08 -27.72 11.16
C SER A 597 -21.90 -28.92 12.12
N PRO A 598 -22.98 -29.63 12.47
CA PRO A 598 -22.92 -30.77 13.39
C PRO A 598 -21.97 -31.89 12.96
N ASP A 599 -21.75 -32.06 11.66
CA ASP A 599 -20.88 -33.07 11.06
C ASP A 599 -19.42 -32.61 10.89
N GLY A 600 -19.14 -31.33 11.12
CA GLY A 600 -17.79 -30.78 11.03
C GLY A 600 -17.32 -30.49 9.61
N GLN A 601 -18.20 -30.53 8.62
CA GLN A 601 -17.82 -30.28 7.23
C GLN A 601 -17.86 -28.80 6.86
N TYR A 602 -18.70 -28.01 7.54
CA TYR A 602 -19.04 -26.66 7.13
C TYR A 602 -18.98 -25.66 8.29
N ILE A 603 -18.69 -24.41 7.95
CA ILE A 603 -18.86 -23.25 8.84
C ILE A 603 -19.78 -22.28 8.11
N ALA A 604 -20.99 -22.07 8.65
CA ALA A 604 -21.89 -21.02 8.17
C ALA A 604 -21.54 -19.68 8.82
N PHE A 605 -21.72 -18.57 8.12
CA PHE A 605 -21.41 -17.25 8.64
C PHE A 605 -22.14 -16.16 7.86
N ILE A 606 -22.13 -14.94 8.40
CA ILE A 606 -22.60 -13.74 7.72
C ILE A 606 -21.40 -13.03 7.08
N LYS A 607 -21.47 -12.78 5.78
CA LYS A 607 -20.47 -11.94 5.11
C LYS A 607 -20.62 -10.50 5.58
N ALA A 608 -19.60 -10.00 6.28
CA ALA A 608 -19.57 -8.60 6.71
C ALA A 608 -19.13 -7.69 5.56
N GLN A 609 -19.46 -6.39 5.63
CA GLN A 609 -18.94 -5.42 4.66
C GLN A 609 -17.44 -5.19 4.85
N ARG A 610 -16.75 -4.83 3.77
CA ARG A 610 -15.30 -4.62 3.76
C ARG A 610 -14.89 -3.25 4.33
N LEU A 611 -15.41 -2.91 5.50
CA LEU A 611 -15.21 -1.60 6.13
C LEU A 611 -13.89 -1.49 6.91
N LEU A 612 -13.33 -2.61 7.39
CA LEU A 612 -12.04 -2.62 8.09
C LEU A 612 -11.00 -3.50 7.37
N PRO A 613 -9.84 -2.94 6.97
CA PRO A 613 -8.74 -3.70 6.39
C PRO A 613 -8.02 -4.53 7.47
N LEU A 614 -7.35 -5.62 7.05
CA LEU A 614 -6.63 -6.55 7.94
C LEU A 614 -5.70 -5.84 8.94
N LYS A 615 -5.03 -4.77 8.48
CA LYS A 615 -4.15 -3.92 9.30
C LYS A 615 -4.82 -3.27 10.51
N ARG A 616 -6.16 -3.23 10.60
CA ARG A 616 -6.86 -2.65 11.75
C ARG A 616 -7.19 -3.66 12.84
N PHE A 617 -7.16 -4.98 12.58
CA PHE A 617 -7.56 -5.97 13.59
C PHE A 617 -6.76 -5.94 14.89
N HIS A 618 -5.50 -5.48 14.85
CA HIS A 618 -4.66 -5.38 16.04
C HIS A 618 -4.73 -4.02 16.76
N ALA A 619 -5.38 -3.02 16.16
CA ALA A 619 -5.45 -1.63 16.64
C ALA A 619 -6.89 -1.16 16.87
N LEU A 620 -7.83 -2.09 17.02
CA LEU A 620 -9.24 -1.77 17.21
C LEU A 620 -9.45 -1.05 18.53
N SER A 621 -9.99 0.16 18.45
CA SER A 621 -10.44 0.93 19.60
C SER A 621 -11.96 0.88 19.72
N ALA A 622 -12.51 1.12 20.91
CA ALA A 622 -13.96 1.21 21.06
C ALA A 622 -14.58 2.35 20.22
N ARG A 623 -13.77 3.35 19.79
CA ARG A 623 -14.18 4.37 18.83
C ARG A 623 -14.53 3.76 17.47
N ASP A 624 -13.69 2.83 16.98
CA ASP A 624 -13.87 2.22 15.66
C ASP A 624 -15.18 1.44 15.54
N MET A 625 -15.71 0.93 16.66
CA MET A 625 -16.95 0.16 16.69
C MET A 625 -18.15 0.89 16.08
N TRP A 626 -18.17 2.23 16.12
CA TRP A 626 -19.33 3.03 15.73
C TRP A 626 -19.00 4.34 14.99
N SER A 627 -17.72 4.70 14.86
CA SER A 627 -17.30 5.85 14.03
C SER A 627 -17.23 5.54 12.54
N VAL A 628 -17.32 4.26 12.16
CA VAL A 628 -17.40 3.85 10.76
C VAL A 628 -18.83 4.13 10.29
N PRO A 629 -19.04 5.00 9.30
CA PRO A 629 -20.37 5.25 8.75
C PRO A 629 -21.01 3.91 8.37
N GLU A 630 -22.29 3.73 8.68
CA GLU A 630 -23.08 2.68 8.03
C GLU A 630 -23.00 2.95 6.52
N ALA A 631 -22.18 2.17 5.81
CA ALA A 631 -22.22 2.15 4.35
C ALA A 631 -23.64 1.78 3.91
N PRO A 632 -24.06 2.13 2.68
CA PRO A 632 -25.41 1.83 2.19
C PRO A 632 -25.76 0.40 2.53
N GLN A 633 -26.90 0.21 3.21
CA GLN A 633 -27.33 -1.07 3.77
C GLN A 633 -27.52 -2.09 2.64
N GLN A 634 -26.43 -2.71 2.20
CA GLN A 634 -26.51 -3.95 1.44
C GLN A 634 -27.11 -4.99 2.36
N PRO A 635 -28.06 -5.78 1.87
CA PRO A 635 -28.67 -6.80 2.68
C PRO A 635 -27.62 -7.80 3.14
N MET A 636 -27.73 -8.28 4.39
CA MET A 636 -26.82 -9.28 4.91
C MET A 636 -26.91 -10.56 4.09
N GLU A 637 -25.77 -11.22 3.89
CA GLU A 637 -25.70 -12.46 3.14
C GLU A 637 -25.16 -13.59 4.02
N ILE A 638 -25.82 -14.75 3.94
CA ILE A 638 -25.39 -16.00 4.53
C ILE A 638 -24.48 -16.74 3.55
N TRP A 639 -23.35 -17.17 4.06
CA TRP A 639 -22.34 -17.91 3.32
C TRP A 639 -21.93 -19.15 4.11
N VAL A 640 -21.40 -20.14 3.40
CA VAL A 640 -20.87 -21.38 3.99
C VAL A 640 -19.47 -21.61 3.45
N MET A 641 -18.54 -21.93 4.36
CA MET A 641 -17.21 -22.42 4.05
C MET A 641 -17.16 -23.92 4.29
N ASN A 642 -16.68 -24.69 3.32
CA ASN A 642 -16.28 -26.08 3.54
C ASN A 642 -14.95 -26.10 4.29
N TRP A 643 -14.93 -26.71 5.48
CA TRP A 643 -13.75 -26.73 6.34
C TRP A 643 -12.56 -27.46 5.71
N ASN A 644 -12.82 -28.53 4.95
CA ASN A 644 -11.78 -29.37 4.37
C ASN A 644 -11.25 -28.82 3.05
N THR A 645 -12.12 -28.31 2.18
CA THR A 645 -11.73 -27.79 0.85
C THR A 645 -11.44 -26.30 0.85
N ARG A 646 -11.80 -25.58 1.91
CA ARG A 646 -11.80 -24.10 2.01
C ARG A 646 -12.68 -23.39 0.97
N GLU A 647 -13.51 -24.13 0.23
CA GLU A 647 -14.45 -23.56 -0.72
C GLU A 647 -15.51 -22.73 0.01
N ILE A 648 -15.74 -21.49 -0.45
CA ILE A 648 -16.70 -20.57 0.15
C ILE A 648 -17.82 -20.28 -0.86
N ARG A 649 -19.07 -20.51 -0.46
CA ARG A 649 -20.26 -20.34 -1.30
C ARG A 649 -21.31 -19.45 -0.63
N ARG A 650 -21.90 -18.56 -1.41
CA ARG A 650 -23.09 -17.78 -1.02
C ARG A 650 -24.31 -18.67 -0.98
N ILE A 651 -25.10 -18.58 0.08
CA ILE A 651 -26.34 -19.35 0.26
C ILE A 651 -27.56 -18.48 -0.05
N ALA A 652 -27.79 -17.44 0.75
CA ALA A 652 -29.00 -16.60 0.64
C ALA A 652 -28.79 -15.23 1.27
N GLU A 653 -29.73 -14.33 1.03
CA GLU A 653 -29.89 -13.10 1.80
C GLU A 653 -30.56 -13.42 3.14
N GLY A 654 -29.99 -12.94 4.24
CA GLY A 654 -30.50 -13.17 5.59
C GLY A 654 -29.44 -13.04 6.68
N GLU A 655 -29.85 -13.37 7.91
CA GLU A 655 -29.07 -13.23 9.13
C GLU A 655 -29.20 -14.45 10.05
N HIS A 656 -28.36 -14.49 11.09
CA HIS A 656 -28.38 -15.48 12.17
C HIS A 656 -28.40 -16.95 11.69
N PRO A 657 -27.40 -17.36 10.89
CA PRO A 657 -27.30 -18.73 10.41
C PRO A 657 -27.09 -19.69 11.58
N HIS A 658 -27.88 -20.76 11.66
CA HIS A 658 -27.71 -21.83 12.66
C HIS A 658 -28.14 -23.19 12.15
N TRP A 659 -27.60 -24.26 12.71
CA TRP A 659 -27.77 -25.61 12.17
C TRP A 659 -28.81 -26.46 12.91
N GLY A 660 -29.66 -27.12 12.14
CA GLY A 660 -30.45 -28.25 12.62
C GLY A 660 -29.60 -29.50 12.77
N ARG A 661 -29.64 -30.15 13.94
CA ARG A 661 -28.74 -31.28 14.25
C ARG A 661 -29.19 -32.59 13.63
N HIS A 662 -30.49 -32.78 13.40
CA HIS A 662 -31.01 -34.01 12.80
C HIS A 662 -31.01 -33.97 11.28
N SER A 663 -31.53 -32.89 10.68
CA SER A 663 -31.60 -32.78 9.22
C SER A 663 -30.30 -32.32 8.56
N GLY A 664 -29.41 -31.65 9.32
CA GLY A 664 -28.24 -30.95 8.76
C GLY A 664 -28.61 -29.72 7.92
N GLN A 665 -29.85 -29.22 8.02
CA GLN A 665 -30.28 -28.00 7.35
C GLN A 665 -29.70 -26.76 8.04
N LEU A 666 -29.41 -25.75 7.24
CA LEU A 666 -29.04 -24.42 7.68
C LEU A 666 -30.30 -23.57 7.78
N TYR A 667 -30.58 -23.05 8.96
CA TYR A 667 -31.67 -22.12 9.24
C TYR A 667 -31.14 -20.69 9.28
N TYR A 668 -31.95 -19.74 8.80
CA TYR A 668 -31.62 -18.31 8.82
C TYR A 668 -32.89 -17.47 8.76
N SER A 669 -32.83 -16.22 9.23
CA SER A 669 -33.95 -15.29 9.16
C SER A 669 -33.75 -14.23 8.07
N SER A 670 -34.83 -13.84 7.39
CA SER A 670 -34.86 -12.69 6.48
C SER A 670 -36.27 -12.11 6.45
N ASN A 671 -36.40 -10.78 6.60
CA ASN A 671 -37.69 -10.08 6.61
C ASN A 671 -38.74 -10.74 7.53
N ARG A 672 -38.36 -11.02 8.79
CA ARG A 672 -39.21 -11.71 9.79
C ARG A 672 -39.73 -13.09 9.35
N THR A 673 -39.08 -13.71 8.38
CA THR A 673 -39.38 -15.07 7.93
C THR A 673 -38.18 -15.96 8.25
N LEU A 674 -38.44 -17.10 8.87
CA LEU A 674 -37.44 -18.14 9.13
C LEU A 674 -37.41 -19.11 7.95
N TYR A 675 -36.24 -19.31 7.38
CA TYR A 675 -35.98 -20.20 6.24
C TYR A 675 -35.10 -21.37 6.64
N ALA A 676 -35.15 -22.45 5.86
CA ALA A 676 -34.24 -23.58 5.94
C ALA A 676 -33.73 -23.96 4.56
N VAL A 677 -32.44 -24.32 4.47
CA VAL A 677 -31.81 -24.71 3.21
C VAL A 677 -30.77 -25.80 3.44
N SER A 678 -30.65 -26.72 2.48
CA SER A 678 -29.56 -27.69 2.49
C SER A 678 -28.30 -27.07 1.87
N PRO A 679 -27.15 -27.03 2.56
CA PRO A 679 -25.93 -26.42 2.02
C PRO A 679 -25.39 -27.15 0.79
N SER A 680 -25.68 -28.45 0.64
CA SER A 680 -25.16 -29.31 -0.44
C SER A 680 -25.97 -29.26 -1.74
N GLN A 681 -27.13 -28.61 -1.78
CA GLN A 681 -28.02 -28.61 -2.95
C GLN A 681 -28.32 -27.18 -3.42
N ASP A 682 -28.32 -26.95 -4.74
CA ASP A 682 -28.85 -25.73 -5.37
C ASP A 682 -30.39 -25.80 -5.43
N GLY A 683 -31.05 -25.77 -4.26
CA GLY A 683 -32.50 -25.76 -4.14
C GLY A 683 -33.02 -24.44 -3.57
N ASP A 684 -34.28 -24.11 -3.86
CA ASP A 684 -34.94 -22.95 -3.26
C ASP A 684 -35.06 -23.12 -1.73
N PRO A 685 -34.83 -22.06 -0.94
CA PRO A 685 -34.96 -22.13 0.51
C PRO A 685 -36.42 -22.40 0.92
N LEU A 686 -36.60 -23.32 1.87
CA LEU A 686 -37.90 -23.67 2.44
C LEU A 686 -38.33 -22.59 3.44
N VAL A 687 -39.55 -22.06 3.31
CA VAL A 687 -40.15 -21.21 4.35
C VAL A 687 -40.57 -22.08 5.53
N VAL A 688 -39.93 -21.87 6.69
CA VAL A 688 -40.21 -22.57 7.94
C VAL A 688 -41.29 -21.85 8.71
N VAL A 689 -41.15 -20.54 8.95
CA VAL A 689 -42.15 -19.71 9.65
C VAL A 689 -42.24 -18.37 8.93
N SER A 690 -43.40 -18.03 8.37
CA SER A 690 -43.70 -16.64 7.99
C SER A 690 -44.22 -15.89 9.23
N ASP A 691 -43.85 -14.62 9.37
CA ASP A 691 -44.35 -13.73 10.44
C ASP A 691 -43.79 -13.99 11.86
N CYS A 692 -42.48 -14.21 11.97
CA CYS A 692 -41.78 -14.16 13.25
C CYS A 692 -41.97 -12.78 13.89
N LEU A 693 -42.13 -12.75 15.22
CA LEU A 693 -42.41 -11.50 15.93
C LEU A 693 -41.13 -10.78 16.32
N GLY A 694 -40.08 -11.55 16.66
CA GLY A 694 -38.74 -11.05 16.88
C GLY A 694 -37.87 -11.12 15.63
N ASP A 695 -36.73 -10.45 15.69
CA ASP A 695 -35.82 -10.32 14.55
C ASP A 695 -34.86 -11.53 14.41
N HIS A 696 -34.69 -12.31 15.48
CA HIS A 696 -33.66 -13.36 15.59
C HIS A 696 -34.21 -14.71 16.14
N PRO A 697 -35.19 -15.35 15.47
CA PRO A 697 -35.70 -16.65 15.88
C PRO A 697 -34.64 -17.76 15.72
N VAL A 698 -34.58 -18.68 16.67
CA VAL A 698 -33.62 -19.82 16.67
C VAL A 698 -34.35 -21.15 16.85
N VAL A 699 -34.07 -22.08 15.94
CA VAL A 699 -34.60 -23.45 15.96
C VAL A 699 -33.81 -24.30 16.96
N SER A 700 -34.52 -25.11 17.73
CA SER A 700 -33.92 -26.09 18.64
C SER A 700 -33.13 -27.16 17.86
N PRO A 701 -32.01 -27.71 18.37
CA PRO A 701 -31.19 -28.69 17.64
C PRO A 701 -31.95 -29.92 17.12
N ASN A 702 -32.99 -30.38 17.83
CA ASN A 702 -33.87 -31.47 17.42
C ASN A 702 -35.01 -31.06 16.45
N GLU A 703 -35.05 -29.79 16.04
CA GLU A 703 -35.97 -29.23 15.05
C GLU A 703 -37.45 -29.32 15.41
N GLN A 704 -37.77 -29.36 16.71
CA GLN A 704 -39.16 -29.40 17.20
C GLN A 704 -39.69 -28.02 17.61
N TYR A 705 -38.82 -27.12 18.07
CA TYR A 705 -39.20 -25.84 18.64
C TYR A 705 -38.49 -24.68 17.96
N VAL A 706 -39.14 -23.52 17.95
CA VAL A 706 -38.54 -22.22 17.65
C VAL A 706 -38.63 -21.36 18.91
N ALA A 707 -37.50 -20.83 19.34
CA ALA A 707 -37.45 -19.76 20.32
C ALA A 707 -37.39 -18.42 19.58
N ASP A 708 -38.27 -17.50 19.93
CA ASP A 708 -38.32 -16.16 19.37
C ASP A 708 -38.49 -15.16 20.52
N VAL A 709 -37.76 -14.04 20.48
CA VAL A 709 -37.90 -12.95 21.46
C VAL A 709 -38.37 -11.73 20.73
N CYS A 710 -39.60 -11.34 20.99
CA CYS A 710 -40.09 -10.00 20.71
C CYS A 710 -40.15 -9.29 22.07
N TYR A 711 -39.14 -8.45 22.34
CA TYR A 711 -39.01 -7.83 23.67
C TYR A 711 -40.35 -7.22 24.07
N PRO A 712 -40.82 -7.53 25.28
CA PRO A 712 -40.13 -8.19 26.39
C PRO A 712 -40.39 -9.70 26.54
N GLU A 713 -41.05 -10.36 25.60
CA GLU A 713 -41.46 -11.76 25.78
C GLU A 713 -40.60 -12.73 24.94
N LEU A 714 -39.97 -13.68 25.63
CA LEU A 714 -39.49 -14.92 25.02
C LEU A 714 -40.71 -15.82 24.78
N ARG A 715 -40.85 -16.32 23.56
CA ARG A 715 -41.85 -17.31 23.16
C ARG A 715 -41.16 -18.55 22.60
N ILE A 716 -41.61 -19.71 23.04
CA ILE A 716 -41.16 -21.00 22.52
C ILE A 716 -42.35 -21.67 21.87
N ILE A 717 -42.26 -21.88 20.56
CA ILE A 717 -43.36 -22.36 19.70
C ILE A 717 -42.98 -23.73 19.15
N GLU A 718 -43.91 -24.69 19.19
CA GLU A 718 -43.75 -25.98 18.54
C GLU A 718 -43.97 -25.85 17.03
N LEU A 719 -43.00 -26.26 16.21
CA LEU A 719 -43.02 -26.06 14.76
C LEU A 719 -44.17 -26.79 14.06
N GLY A 720 -44.47 -28.02 14.49
CA GLY A 720 -45.51 -28.85 13.86
C GLY A 720 -46.94 -28.36 14.10
N THR A 721 -47.22 -27.83 15.30
CA THR A 721 -48.57 -27.43 15.72
C THR A 721 -48.78 -25.92 15.77
N ARG A 722 -47.70 -25.13 15.72
CA ARG A 722 -47.67 -23.67 15.97
C ARG A 722 -48.17 -23.27 17.36
N ARG A 723 -48.20 -24.21 18.31
CA ARG A 723 -48.65 -23.95 19.67
C ARG A 723 -47.54 -23.29 20.48
N LEU A 724 -47.90 -22.28 21.27
CA LEU A 724 -47.03 -21.74 22.33
C LEU A 724 -46.84 -22.80 23.44
N VAL A 725 -45.60 -23.22 23.63
CA VAL A 725 -45.21 -24.27 24.60
C VAL A 725 -44.78 -23.66 25.92
N ALA A 726 -44.02 -22.56 25.84
CA ALA A 726 -43.57 -21.78 26.98
C ALA A 726 -43.44 -20.31 26.57
N SER A 727 -43.62 -19.42 27.53
CA SER A 727 -43.20 -18.03 27.39
C SER A 727 -42.61 -17.53 28.70
N TRP A 728 -41.76 -16.52 28.58
CA TRP A 728 -41.17 -15.83 29.71
C TRP A 728 -41.03 -14.35 29.40
N THR A 729 -41.50 -13.54 30.32
CA THR A 729 -41.32 -12.10 30.25
C THR A 729 -39.95 -11.75 30.84
N VAL A 730 -39.07 -11.24 30.00
CA VAL A 730 -37.74 -10.77 30.37
C VAL A 730 -37.89 -9.58 31.32
N PRO A 731 -37.18 -9.57 32.46
CA PRO A 731 -37.11 -8.42 33.35
C PRO A 731 -36.69 -7.13 32.62
N PRO A 732 -37.12 -5.95 33.11
CA PRO A 732 -37.01 -4.69 32.37
C PRO A 732 -35.57 -4.34 32.02
N GLN A 733 -35.36 -3.94 30.76
CA GLN A 733 -34.08 -3.45 30.26
C GLN A 733 -34.23 -2.25 29.34
N LEU A 734 -33.19 -1.43 29.33
CA LEU A 734 -33.11 -0.17 28.60
C LEU A 734 -32.64 -0.32 27.13
N ALA A 735 -31.98 -1.41 26.76
CA ALA A 735 -31.43 -1.60 25.41
C ALA A 735 -32.35 -2.47 24.53
N LEU A 736 -33.08 -1.82 23.64
CA LEU A 736 -34.31 -2.29 23.00
C LEU A 736 -34.15 -3.31 21.85
N TRP A 737 -32.94 -3.74 21.46
CA TRP A 737 -32.78 -4.37 20.13
C TRP A 737 -31.86 -5.59 20.05
N THR A 738 -31.42 -6.19 21.17
CA THR A 738 -30.26 -7.09 21.09
C THR A 738 -30.26 -8.28 22.05
N THR A 739 -31.38 -8.99 22.16
CA THR A 739 -31.41 -10.29 22.87
C THR A 739 -30.78 -11.38 22.02
N SER A 740 -29.89 -12.17 22.61
CA SER A 740 -29.28 -13.34 21.97
C SER A 740 -29.85 -14.64 22.55
N LEU A 741 -30.22 -15.55 21.65
CA LEU A 741 -30.82 -16.84 21.99
C LEU A 741 -29.91 -17.97 21.58
N HIS A 742 -29.70 -18.93 22.47
CA HIS A 742 -29.00 -20.17 22.14
C HIS A 742 -29.69 -21.36 22.79
N TRP A 743 -29.87 -22.43 22.03
CA TRP A 743 -30.37 -23.68 22.54
C TRP A 743 -29.25 -24.54 23.12
N SER A 744 -29.59 -25.27 24.18
CA SER A 744 -28.81 -26.44 24.62
C SER A 744 -28.87 -27.56 23.57
N LEU A 745 -27.81 -28.36 23.51
CA LEU A 745 -27.65 -29.44 22.53
C LEU A 745 -28.71 -30.55 22.62
N ASP A 746 -29.40 -30.66 23.75
CA ASP A 746 -30.49 -31.60 24.01
C ASP A 746 -31.88 -31.01 23.74
N SER A 747 -31.96 -29.76 23.27
CA SER A 747 -33.19 -29.00 23.05
C SER A 747 -34.06 -28.77 24.30
N ARG A 748 -33.53 -28.90 25.53
CA ARG A 748 -34.34 -28.80 26.76
C ARG A 748 -34.30 -27.43 27.42
N THR A 749 -33.26 -26.66 27.15
CA THR A 749 -33.10 -25.30 27.70
C THR A 749 -32.74 -24.28 26.63
N VAL A 750 -33.24 -23.07 26.80
CA VAL A 750 -32.87 -21.89 25.99
C VAL A 750 -32.12 -20.92 26.88
N SER A 751 -30.93 -20.49 26.47
CA SER A 751 -30.24 -19.39 27.11
C SER A 751 -30.64 -18.06 26.47
N VAL A 752 -30.89 -17.06 27.30
CA VAL A 752 -31.23 -15.69 26.90
C VAL A 752 -30.17 -14.75 27.46
N GLY A 753 -29.39 -14.14 26.58
CA GLY A 753 -28.37 -13.14 26.93
C GLY A 753 -28.67 -11.78 26.28
N ASN A 754 -27.77 -10.82 26.47
CA ASN A 754 -27.88 -9.49 25.87
C ASN A 754 -26.55 -9.05 25.23
N PHE A 755 -26.66 -8.34 24.11
CA PHE A 755 -25.55 -7.81 23.33
C PHE A 755 -25.01 -6.44 23.79
N MET A 756 -25.73 -5.65 24.60
CA MET A 756 -25.31 -4.29 24.95
C MET A 756 -25.30 -4.02 26.46
N ALA A 757 -24.11 -3.73 27.00
CA ALA A 757 -23.81 -3.05 28.28
C ALA A 757 -24.93 -3.08 29.34
N SER A 758 -25.39 -4.28 29.68
CA SER A 758 -26.50 -4.52 30.61
C SER A 758 -26.04 -5.42 31.74
N ASP A 759 -26.60 -5.19 32.93
CA ASP A 759 -26.36 -6.01 34.13
C ASP A 759 -27.26 -7.24 34.20
N MET A 760 -28.05 -7.49 33.15
CA MET A 760 -29.01 -8.59 33.15
C MET A 760 -28.39 -9.97 33.13
N GLY A 761 -27.18 -10.12 32.61
CA GLY A 761 -26.53 -11.41 32.65
C GLY A 761 -27.11 -12.44 31.68
N LEU A 762 -26.73 -13.69 31.90
CA LEU A 762 -27.18 -14.83 31.10
C LEU A 762 -28.24 -15.62 31.86
N TRP A 763 -29.41 -15.80 31.26
CA TRP A 763 -30.54 -16.54 31.80
C TRP A 763 -30.69 -17.88 31.11
N ILE A 764 -31.14 -18.90 31.83
CA ILE A 764 -31.48 -20.23 31.32
C ILE A 764 -32.96 -20.47 31.60
N HIS A 765 -33.74 -20.66 30.53
CA HIS A 765 -35.12 -21.13 30.59
C HIS A 765 -35.15 -22.64 30.38
N SER A 766 -35.65 -23.39 31.36
CA SER A 766 -35.83 -24.84 31.27
C SER A 766 -37.24 -25.18 30.78
N LEU A 767 -37.35 -26.01 29.74
CA LEU A 767 -38.65 -26.52 29.26
C LEU A 767 -39.23 -27.58 30.21
N ASP A 768 -38.37 -28.41 30.79
CA ASP A 768 -38.77 -29.50 31.68
C ASP A 768 -39.41 -28.97 32.98
N THR A 769 -38.78 -27.96 33.60
CA THR A 769 -39.23 -27.41 34.88
C THR A 769 -40.04 -26.12 34.75
N ARG A 770 -40.02 -25.48 33.57
CA ARG A 770 -40.56 -24.13 33.33
C ARG A 770 -40.02 -23.06 34.27
N THR A 771 -38.79 -23.28 34.76
CA THR A 771 -38.08 -22.31 35.59
C THR A 771 -37.13 -21.47 34.74
N VAL A 772 -36.90 -20.24 35.20
CA VAL A 772 -35.95 -19.31 34.58
C VAL A 772 -34.97 -18.81 35.63
N LEU A 773 -33.69 -19.06 35.38
CA LEU A 773 -32.62 -18.78 36.34
C LEU A 773 -31.45 -18.07 35.66
N ARG A 774 -30.91 -17.04 36.31
CA ARG A 774 -29.70 -16.35 35.86
C ARG A 774 -28.45 -17.05 36.40
N ILE A 775 -27.49 -17.33 35.53
CA ILE A 775 -26.26 -18.04 35.88
C ILE A 775 -25.01 -17.18 35.91
N LEU A 776 -25.02 -16.07 35.16
CA LEU A 776 -23.92 -15.12 35.09
C LEU A 776 -24.48 -13.71 35.13
N ASN A 777 -23.71 -12.78 35.71
CA ASN A 777 -24.02 -11.36 35.74
C ASN A 777 -23.36 -10.65 34.54
N GLY A 778 -23.72 -9.38 34.33
CA GLY A 778 -23.05 -8.52 33.36
C GLY A 778 -23.43 -8.78 31.90
N PRO A 779 -22.63 -8.29 30.94
CA PRO A 779 -22.99 -8.22 29.53
C PRO A 779 -22.63 -9.52 28.79
N VAL A 780 -23.27 -10.61 29.19
CA VAL A 780 -23.07 -11.93 28.58
C VAL A 780 -24.10 -12.13 27.47
N ALA A 781 -23.62 -12.27 26.23
CA ALA A 781 -24.48 -12.59 25.09
C ALA A 781 -24.83 -14.09 25.05
N ALA A 782 -23.85 -14.95 25.29
CA ALA A 782 -24.03 -16.38 25.13
C ALA A 782 -23.03 -17.16 25.96
N ALA A 783 -23.35 -18.42 26.27
CA ALA A 783 -22.39 -19.38 26.78
C ALA A 783 -22.64 -20.76 26.15
N PRO A 784 -22.41 -20.94 24.83
CA PRO A 784 -22.57 -22.23 24.19
C PRO A 784 -21.69 -23.29 24.85
N ARG A 785 -22.30 -24.45 25.10
CA ARG A 785 -21.65 -25.62 25.69
C ARG A 785 -20.96 -26.45 24.61
N SER A 786 -19.76 -26.94 24.91
CA SER A 786 -19.04 -27.84 24.01
C SER A 786 -19.84 -29.13 23.75
N PRO A 787 -19.72 -29.75 22.57
CA PRO A 787 -20.38 -31.02 22.24
C PRO A 787 -20.12 -32.16 23.23
N ASP A 788 -18.93 -32.22 23.85
CA ASP A 788 -18.60 -33.19 24.91
C ASP A 788 -19.17 -32.83 26.28
N GLY A 789 -19.82 -31.67 26.42
CA GLY A 789 -20.45 -31.17 27.62
C GLY A 789 -19.49 -30.59 28.67
N LYS A 790 -18.17 -30.60 28.44
CA LYS A 790 -17.18 -30.30 29.48
C LYS A 790 -16.82 -28.82 29.61
N ARG A 791 -17.16 -27.98 28.63
CA ARG A 791 -16.75 -26.58 28.59
C ARG A 791 -17.90 -25.66 28.17
N LEU A 792 -17.87 -24.41 28.67
CA LEU A 792 -18.72 -23.31 28.22
C LEU A 792 -17.85 -22.20 27.64
N ALA A 793 -18.19 -21.74 26.43
CA ALA A 793 -17.56 -20.56 25.81
C ALA A 793 -18.39 -19.32 26.10
N ILE A 794 -18.08 -18.62 27.20
CA ILE A 794 -18.81 -17.44 27.65
C ILE A 794 -18.41 -16.25 26.77
N CYS A 795 -19.34 -15.79 25.94
CA CYS A 795 -19.17 -14.67 25.03
C CYS A 795 -19.70 -13.39 25.67
N LEU A 796 -18.80 -12.47 26.02
CA LEU A 796 -19.14 -11.12 26.44
C LEU A 796 -19.44 -10.24 25.23
N SER A 797 -20.41 -9.35 25.38
CA SER A 797 -20.92 -8.53 24.29
C SER A 797 -20.39 -7.09 24.31
N ALA A 798 -20.94 -6.20 23.50
CA ALA A 798 -20.46 -4.83 23.39
C ALA A 798 -20.55 -4.13 24.76
N PRO A 799 -19.52 -3.40 25.17
CA PRO A 799 -18.27 -2.99 24.47
C PRO A 799 -17.05 -3.94 24.58
N TYR A 800 -17.19 -5.08 25.24
CA TYR A 800 -16.05 -5.93 25.65
C TYR A 800 -15.54 -6.80 24.53
N TYR A 801 -16.47 -7.50 23.87
CA TYR A 801 -16.20 -8.55 22.90
C TYR A 801 -15.04 -9.46 23.34
N GLU A 802 -15.32 -10.31 24.32
CA GLU A 802 -14.35 -11.29 24.82
C GLU A 802 -14.97 -12.68 24.89
N ILE A 803 -14.13 -13.71 24.79
CA ILE A 803 -14.53 -15.09 24.99
C ILE A 803 -13.73 -15.66 26.15
N TRP A 804 -14.46 -16.17 27.14
CA TRP A 804 -13.94 -16.85 28.32
C TRP A 804 -14.31 -18.33 28.27
N ILE A 805 -13.48 -19.19 28.83
CA ILE A 805 -13.75 -20.63 28.92
C ILE A 805 -13.89 -21.06 30.37
N ALA A 806 -15.02 -21.67 30.68
CA ALA A 806 -15.27 -22.33 31.94
C ALA A 806 -15.29 -23.85 31.75
N ASP A 807 -14.53 -24.58 32.56
CA ASP A 807 -14.64 -26.03 32.67
C ASP A 807 -15.83 -26.39 33.57
N VAL A 808 -16.68 -27.29 33.10
CA VAL A 808 -17.94 -27.66 33.76
C VAL A 808 -18.16 -29.18 33.76
N ASP A 809 -18.87 -29.68 34.76
CA ASP A 809 -19.24 -31.11 34.81
C ASP A 809 -20.29 -31.42 33.73
N PRO A 810 -20.01 -32.33 32.77
CA PRO A 810 -20.94 -32.71 31.70
C PRO A 810 -22.29 -33.23 32.21
N ASN A 811 -22.36 -33.76 33.44
CA ASN A 811 -23.59 -34.28 34.03
C ASN A 811 -24.39 -33.22 34.80
N CYS A 812 -23.81 -32.04 35.01
CA CYS A 812 -24.46 -30.94 35.71
C CYS A 812 -25.27 -30.09 34.71
N PRO A 813 -26.55 -29.76 35.01
CA PRO A 813 -27.32 -28.81 34.22
C PRO A 813 -26.58 -27.48 34.06
N THR A 814 -26.68 -26.86 32.88
CA THR A 814 -26.01 -25.57 32.62
C THR A 814 -26.42 -24.47 33.62
N ALA A 815 -27.64 -24.56 34.15
CA ALA A 815 -28.15 -23.66 35.20
C ALA A 815 -27.32 -23.68 36.49
N GLU A 816 -26.66 -24.80 36.81
CA GLU A 816 -25.92 -25.03 38.06
C GLU A 816 -24.40 -25.07 37.83
N ALA A 817 -23.98 -25.19 36.57
CA ALA A 817 -22.60 -25.43 36.17
C ALA A 817 -21.62 -24.30 36.56
N LEU A 818 -22.10 -23.08 36.76
CA LEU A 818 -21.29 -21.88 37.08
C LEU A 818 -21.57 -21.32 38.48
N GLY A 819 -22.06 -22.19 39.39
CA GLY A 819 -22.39 -21.86 40.77
C GLY A 819 -23.88 -21.58 40.98
N ALA A 820 -24.21 -20.99 42.14
CA ALA A 820 -25.60 -20.77 42.53
C ALA A 820 -26.31 -19.80 41.57
N ALA A 821 -27.35 -20.30 40.90
CA ALA A 821 -28.20 -19.50 40.04
C ALA A 821 -29.05 -18.50 40.84
N ARG A 822 -29.63 -17.52 40.15
CA ARG A 822 -30.49 -16.49 40.74
C ARG A 822 -31.87 -16.49 40.08
N THR A 823 -32.89 -16.36 40.90
CA THR A 823 -34.25 -16.08 40.45
C THR A 823 -34.39 -14.64 39.97
N VAL A 824 -35.49 -14.34 39.25
CA VAL A 824 -35.85 -12.97 38.87
C VAL A 824 -35.90 -12.03 40.07
N LYS A 825 -36.48 -12.48 41.19
CA LYS A 825 -36.56 -11.68 42.41
C LYS A 825 -35.18 -11.33 42.98
N GLU A 826 -34.30 -12.33 43.09
CA GLU A 826 -32.94 -12.09 43.59
C GLU A 826 -32.13 -11.19 42.66
N HIS A 827 -32.28 -11.34 41.33
CA HIS A 827 -31.67 -10.44 40.36
C HIS A 827 -32.12 -8.98 40.57
N CYS A 828 -33.43 -8.73 40.68
CA CYS A 828 -33.93 -7.38 40.90
C CYS A 828 -33.45 -6.79 42.23
N LEU A 829 -33.32 -7.59 43.29
CA LEU A 829 -32.74 -7.14 44.56
C LEU A 829 -31.25 -6.75 44.40
N GLU A 830 -30.46 -7.55 43.68
CA GLU A 830 -29.06 -7.22 43.38
C GLU A 830 -28.96 -5.93 42.53
N VAL A 831 -29.85 -5.77 41.54
CA VAL A 831 -29.95 -4.53 40.73
C VAL A 831 -30.23 -3.34 41.63
N ILE A 832 -31.24 -3.41 42.50
CA ILE A 832 -31.55 -2.33 43.45
C ILE A 832 -30.33 -1.96 44.29
N GLU A 833 -29.61 -2.95 44.84
CA GLU A 833 -28.41 -2.71 45.65
C GLU A 833 -27.27 -2.05 44.85
N ILE A 834 -26.97 -2.57 43.66
CA ILE A 834 -25.90 -2.05 42.78
C ILE A 834 -26.20 -0.59 42.42
N TYR A 835 -27.42 -0.31 41.95
CA TYR A 835 -27.78 1.03 41.51
C TYR A 835 -27.95 2.01 42.69
N SER A 836 -28.39 1.54 43.87
CA SER A 836 -28.35 2.36 45.09
C SER A 836 -26.92 2.79 45.44
N ARG A 837 -25.95 1.86 45.41
CA ARG A 837 -24.52 2.20 45.65
C ARG A 837 -23.96 3.16 44.60
N ARG A 838 -24.37 3.02 43.33
CA ARG A 838 -23.97 3.96 42.25
C ARG A 838 -24.56 5.35 42.46
N LEU A 839 -25.82 5.43 42.91
CA LEU A 839 -26.51 6.69 43.18
C LEU A 839 -25.98 7.42 44.42
N GLU A 840 -25.35 6.73 45.38
CA GLU A 840 -24.55 7.40 46.43
C GLU A 840 -23.40 8.21 45.82
N ALA A 841 -22.84 7.76 44.69
CA ALA A 841 -21.71 8.40 44.02
C ALA A 841 -22.13 9.42 42.95
N ASP A 842 -23.21 9.16 42.19
CA ASP A 842 -23.83 10.12 41.25
C ASP A 842 -25.35 10.18 41.44
N PRO A 843 -25.85 11.01 42.38
CA PRO A 843 -27.28 11.11 42.66
C PRO A 843 -28.15 11.63 41.50
N ASN A 844 -27.53 12.16 40.44
CA ASN A 844 -28.21 12.73 39.28
C ASN A 844 -28.19 11.78 38.06
N SER A 845 -27.71 10.55 38.22
CA SER A 845 -27.70 9.53 37.17
C SER A 845 -29.13 9.05 36.86
N LEU A 846 -29.74 9.59 35.80
CA LEU A 846 -31.10 9.22 35.37
C LEU A 846 -31.21 7.73 35.02
N PHE A 847 -30.18 7.17 34.37
CA PHE A 847 -30.10 5.75 34.04
C PHE A 847 -30.16 4.87 35.29
N ASP A 848 -29.37 5.21 36.32
CA ASP A 848 -29.30 4.41 37.55
C ASP A 848 -30.61 4.49 38.35
N HIS A 849 -31.25 5.67 38.40
CA HIS A 849 -32.59 5.83 38.99
C HIS A 849 -33.64 5.00 38.26
N LEU A 850 -33.63 5.04 36.93
CA LEU A 850 -34.56 4.30 36.09
C LEU A 850 -34.44 2.79 36.29
N GLN A 851 -33.22 2.24 36.28
CA GLN A 851 -32.98 0.81 36.50
C GLN A 851 -33.42 0.36 37.90
N ARG A 852 -33.09 1.15 38.93
CA ARG A 852 -33.49 0.85 40.32
C ARG A 852 -35.01 0.91 40.49
N ALA A 853 -35.67 1.93 39.94
CA ALA A 853 -37.12 2.07 40.03
C ALA A 853 -37.84 0.95 39.27
N ALA A 854 -37.40 0.63 38.05
CA ALA A 854 -37.96 -0.46 37.25
C ALA A 854 -37.84 -1.81 37.97
N ALA A 855 -36.66 -2.14 38.49
CA ALA A 855 -36.43 -3.39 39.23
C ALA A 855 -37.26 -3.48 40.51
N ALA A 856 -37.42 -2.36 41.24
CA ALA A 856 -38.24 -2.31 42.45
C ALA A 856 -39.74 -2.48 42.15
N LEU A 857 -40.25 -1.82 41.11
CA LEU A 857 -41.62 -1.99 40.65
C LEU A 857 -41.89 -3.43 40.21
N TRP A 858 -40.96 -4.02 39.46
CA TRP A 858 -41.06 -5.39 38.92
C TRP A 858 -41.18 -6.50 39.97
N ILE A 859 -40.75 -6.25 41.21
CA ILE A 859 -40.87 -7.23 42.30
C ILE A 859 -41.83 -6.79 43.40
N GLY A 860 -42.52 -5.66 43.21
CA GLY A 860 -43.35 -5.05 44.24
C GLY A 860 -42.58 -4.72 45.53
N HIS A 861 -41.36 -4.18 45.39
CA HIS A 861 -40.52 -3.83 46.53
C HIS A 861 -41.15 -2.72 47.39
N ASP A 862 -41.03 -2.83 48.72
CA ASP A 862 -41.65 -1.88 49.66
C ASP A 862 -41.25 -0.41 49.42
N GLN A 863 -40.07 -0.18 48.83
CA GLN A 863 -39.55 1.17 48.50
C GLN A 863 -39.79 1.58 47.03
N ALA A 864 -40.54 0.83 46.23
CA ALA A 864 -40.73 1.13 44.81
C ALA A 864 -41.30 2.55 44.57
N THR A 865 -42.29 2.96 45.36
CA THR A 865 -42.86 4.31 45.29
C THR A 865 -41.84 5.39 45.62
N LEU A 866 -40.98 5.16 46.61
CA LEU A 866 -39.91 6.09 46.99
C LEU A 866 -38.90 6.23 45.83
N TYR A 867 -38.46 5.13 45.23
CA TYR A 867 -37.50 5.18 44.13
C TYR A 867 -38.08 5.86 42.88
N LEU A 868 -39.37 5.69 42.61
CA LEU A 868 -40.06 6.40 41.53
C LEU A 868 -40.11 7.92 41.80
N GLN A 869 -40.33 8.33 43.05
CA GLN A 869 -40.28 9.75 43.44
C GLN A 869 -38.85 10.32 43.32
N GLU A 870 -37.84 9.57 43.77
CA GLU A 870 -36.43 9.95 43.63
C GLU A 870 -36.04 10.13 42.16
N MET A 871 -36.52 9.25 41.28
CA MET A 871 -36.35 9.37 39.84
C MET A 871 -37.02 10.62 39.27
N ASN A 872 -38.26 10.92 39.66
CA ASN A 872 -38.93 12.15 39.23
C ASN A 872 -38.12 13.40 39.66
N HIS A 873 -37.64 13.42 40.90
CA HIS A 873 -36.78 14.52 41.37
C HIS A 873 -35.44 14.58 40.65
N ALA A 874 -34.89 13.46 40.19
CA ALA A 874 -33.70 13.46 39.35
C ALA A 874 -33.99 14.07 37.97
N LEU A 875 -35.14 13.74 37.35
CA LEU A 875 -35.59 14.34 36.08
C LEU A 875 -35.84 15.86 36.20
N GLU A 876 -36.23 16.36 37.37
CA GLU A 876 -36.38 17.80 37.64
C GLU A 876 -35.03 18.53 37.78
N ARG A 877 -33.97 17.82 38.19
CA ARG A 877 -32.64 18.38 38.46
C ARG A 877 -31.65 18.23 37.30
N ALA A 878 -31.82 17.20 36.48
CA ALA A 878 -30.94 16.86 35.37
C ALA A 878 -31.58 17.16 34.00
N SER A 879 -30.75 17.41 32.99
CA SER A 879 -31.24 17.46 31.61
C SER A 879 -31.60 16.05 31.15
N TYR A 880 -32.80 15.87 30.59
CA TYR A 880 -33.30 14.60 30.06
C TYR A 880 -33.78 14.74 28.61
N SER A 881 -33.91 13.66 27.84
CA SER A 881 -34.48 13.69 26.49
C SER A 881 -35.97 13.34 26.51
N ALA A 882 -36.82 14.13 25.84
CA ALA A 882 -38.25 13.83 25.73
C ALA A 882 -38.49 12.56 24.88
N ASP A 883 -37.70 12.39 23.82
CA ASP A 883 -37.72 11.19 22.97
C ASP A 883 -37.39 9.92 23.76
N GLU A 884 -36.37 9.95 24.63
CA GLU A 884 -35.99 8.80 25.47
C GLU A 884 -37.09 8.44 26.46
N CYS A 885 -37.63 9.44 27.17
CA CYS A 885 -38.75 9.23 28.08
C CYS A 885 -39.95 8.60 27.35
N ASN A 886 -40.28 9.11 26.16
CA ASN A 886 -41.36 8.58 25.34
C ASN A 886 -41.07 7.16 24.84
N ALA A 887 -39.84 6.86 24.40
CA ALA A 887 -39.44 5.53 23.94
C ALA A 887 -39.57 4.49 25.06
N HIS A 888 -39.14 4.82 26.27
CA HIS A 888 -39.30 3.94 27.44
C HIS A 888 -40.75 3.74 27.84
N ALA A 889 -41.56 4.79 27.84
CA ALA A 889 -43.00 4.66 28.09
C ALA A 889 -43.67 3.76 27.04
N ARG A 890 -43.41 3.98 25.74
CA ARG A 890 -43.91 3.13 24.64
C ARG A 890 -43.50 1.68 24.79
N SER A 891 -42.26 1.42 25.20
CA SER A 891 -41.77 0.07 25.40
C SER A 891 -42.60 -0.71 26.42
N VAL A 892 -43.08 -0.07 27.49
CA VAL A 892 -43.92 -0.72 28.52
C VAL A 892 -45.31 -1.04 27.98
N ILE A 893 -45.95 -0.11 27.26
CA ILE A 893 -47.32 -0.30 26.76
C ILE A 893 -47.40 -1.17 25.50
N SER A 894 -46.31 -1.29 24.73
CA SER A 894 -46.26 -2.13 23.53
C SER A 894 -46.41 -3.64 23.82
N SER A 895 -46.26 -4.06 25.08
CA SER A 895 -46.42 -5.45 25.51
C SER A 895 -46.95 -5.58 26.93
N LEU A 896 -48.28 -5.70 27.05
CA LEU A 896 -49.00 -5.80 28.32
C LEU A 896 -49.02 -7.23 28.87
N SER A 897 -47.84 -7.81 29.08
CA SER A 897 -47.75 -9.02 29.90
C SER A 897 -48.14 -8.70 31.35
N PRO A 898 -48.71 -9.66 32.12
CA PRO A 898 -49.09 -9.43 33.53
C PRO A 898 -47.95 -8.91 34.42
N ALA A 899 -46.69 -9.23 34.09
CA ALA A 899 -45.52 -8.72 34.80
C ALA A 899 -45.16 -7.28 34.37
N HIS A 900 -45.27 -6.93 33.08
CA HIS A 900 -44.99 -5.58 32.58
C HIS A 900 -45.96 -4.52 33.10
N VAL A 901 -47.18 -4.92 33.43
CA VAL A 901 -48.17 -4.06 34.09
C VAL A 901 -47.61 -3.36 35.33
N GLN A 902 -46.71 -4.00 36.09
CA GLN A 902 -46.11 -3.40 37.28
C GLN A 902 -45.25 -2.16 36.98
N LEU A 903 -44.83 -1.99 35.72
CA LEU A 903 -44.05 -0.82 35.27
C LEU A 903 -44.93 0.35 34.81
N MET A 904 -46.26 0.21 34.81
CA MET A 904 -47.18 1.28 34.39
C MET A 904 -46.95 2.62 35.13
N PRO A 905 -46.69 2.65 36.47
CA PRO A 905 -46.40 3.91 37.15
C PRO A 905 -45.15 4.62 36.61
N LEU A 906 -44.14 3.86 36.19
CA LEU A 906 -42.93 4.39 35.58
C LEU A 906 -43.17 4.88 34.15
N ALA A 907 -43.93 4.12 33.36
CA ALA A 907 -44.33 4.54 32.01
C ALA A 907 -45.13 5.84 32.03
N GLU A 908 -46.05 5.99 32.99
CA GLU A 908 -46.83 7.21 33.18
C GLU A 908 -45.94 8.41 33.53
N LEU A 909 -45.04 8.25 34.50
CA LEU A 909 -44.08 9.30 34.87
C LEU A 909 -43.30 9.79 33.65
N LEU A 910 -42.74 8.86 32.86
CA LEU A 910 -41.92 9.18 31.69
C LEU A 910 -42.73 9.81 30.56
N ALA A 911 -43.92 9.28 30.24
CA ALA A 911 -44.79 9.85 29.22
C ALA A 911 -45.23 11.28 29.59
N ARG A 912 -45.58 11.53 30.86
CA ARG A 912 -45.88 12.88 31.36
C ARG A 912 -44.70 13.82 31.21
N LYS A 913 -43.49 13.37 31.55
CA LYS A 913 -42.26 14.17 31.43
C LYS A 913 -41.88 14.49 29.98
N ALA A 914 -42.15 13.57 29.04
CA ALA A 914 -41.98 13.83 27.61
C ALA A 914 -42.95 14.93 27.11
N VAL A 915 -44.24 14.83 27.46
CA VAL A 915 -45.25 15.84 27.11
C VAL A 915 -45.00 17.17 27.82
N GLU A 916 -44.57 17.17 29.08
CA GLU A 916 -44.22 18.40 29.82
C GLU A 916 -43.09 19.17 29.10
N LYS A 917 -42.10 18.45 28.56
CA LYS A 917 -40.96 19.04 27.87
C LYS A 917 -41.30 19.51 26.45
N GLU A 918 -42.08 18.72 25.72
CA GLU A 918 -42.50 19.01 24.35
C GLU A 918 -44.03 18.89 24.21
N PRO A 919 -44.78 19.89 24.69
CA PRO A 919 -46.23 19.78 24.79
C PRO A 919 -46.89 19.63 23.44
N ASP A 920 -46.36 20.20 22.37
CA ASP A 920 -46.98 20.18 21.03
C ASP A 920 -46.69 18.92 20.22
N ASN A 921 -45.86 18.00 20.72
CA ASN A 921 -45.56 16.75 20.05
C ASN A 921 -46.73 15.76 20.16
N THR A 922 -47.47 15.57 19.06
CA THR A 922 -48.66 14.71 19.00
C THR A 922 -48.37 13.25 19.33
N ASP A 923 -47.15 12.79 19.04
CA ASP A 923 -46.74 11.41 19.24
C ASP A 923 -46.50 11.10 20.73
N PHE A 924 -46.03 12.08 21.50
CA PHE A 924 -45.86 11.97 22.95
C PHE A 924 -47.21 12.02 23.67
N ARG A 925 -48.13 12.89 23.22
CA ARG A 925 -49.51 12.92 23.75
C ARG A 925 -50.22 11.58 23.51
N ARG A 926 -50.08 11.00 22.31
CA ARG A 926 -50.65 9.68 21.99
C ARG A 926 -50.13 8.60 22.96
N THR A 927 -48.81 8.54 23.18
CA THR A 927 -48.25 7.59 24.17
C THR A 927 -48.83 7.82 25.56
N LEU A 928 -48.94 9.07 26.01
CA LEU A 928 -49.51 9.37 27.32
C LEU A 928 -50.98 8.93 27.42
N ASP A 929 -51.79 9.21 26.40
CA ASP A 929 -53.20 8.79 26.36
C ASP A 929 -53.33 7.25 26.39
N GLU A 930 -52.48 6.53 25.66
CA GLU A 930 -52.41 5.06 25.68
C GLU A 930 -51.98 4.51 27.05
N VAL A 931 -51.00 5.15 27.72
CA VAL A 931 -50.60 4.77 29.08
C VAL A 931 -51.76 4.96 30.06
N LEU A 932 -52.47 6.08 29.97
CA LEU A 932 -53.57 6.40 30.89
C LEU A 932 -54.78 5.50 30.66
N SER A 933 -55.11 5.13 29.41
CA SER A 933 -56.22 4.21 29.15
C SER A 933 -55.98 2.83 29.77
N HIS A 934 -54.76 2.31 29.68
CA HIS A 934 -54.39 1.03 30.29
C HIS A 934 -54.38 1.06 31.82
N ALA A 935 -54.12 2.22 32.44
CA ALA A 935 -54.23 2.37 33.89
C ALA A 935 -55.69 2.32 34.39
N VAL A 936 -56.63 2.88 33.62
CA VAL A 936 -58.07 2.89 33.95
C VAL A 936 -58.71 1.50 33.81
N ASP A 937 -58.30 0.72 32.82
CA ASP A 937 -58.76 -0.67 32.62
C ASP A 937 -58.31 -1.61 33.76
N GLN A 938 -57.24 -1.27 34.50
CA GLN A 938 -56.77 -2.06 35.65
C GLN A 938 -57.55 -1.77 36.93
N GLU A 939 -57.84 -0.50 37.22
CA GLU A 939 -58.68 -0.13 38.37
C GLU A 939 -60.10 -0.73 38.25
N THR A 940 -60.63 -0.90 37.04
CA THR A 940 -61.94 -1.54 36.81
C THR A 940 -61.90 -3.07 36.94
N HIS A 941 -60.74 -3.71 36.75
CA HIS A 941 -60.56 -5.15 36.91
C HIS A 941 -60.20 -5.58 38.34
N GLU A 942 -59.58 -4.73 39.17
CA GLU A 942 -59.35 -5.02 40.60
C GLU A 942 -60.60 -4.80 41.49
N VAL A 943 -61.61 -4.08 40.98
CA VAL A 943 -62.87 -3.81 41.69
C VAL A 943 -63.98 -4.85 41.38
N MET A 944 -63.78 -5.73 40.39
CA MET A 944 -64.60 -6.92 40.14
C MET A 944 -63.98 -8.18 40.76
#